data_AF-A0A938RDB6-F1
#
_entry.id   AF-A0A938RDB6-F1
#
_cell.length_a   1.000
_cell.length_b   1.000
_cell.length_c   1.000
_cell.angle_alpha   90.00
_cell.angle_beta   90.00
_cell.angle_gamma   90.00
#
_symmetry.space_group_name_H-M   'P 1'
#
loop_
_entity.id
_entity.type
_entity.pdbx_description
1 polymer ?
#
loop_
_entity_poly.entity_id
_entity_poly.type
_entity_poly.pdbx_seq_one_letter_code
_entity_poly.pdbx_strand_id
1 'polypeptide(L)'
;MVQDEYNQNLSLNKAIHVYFFQAVPLITYIDSKKCSFLNNEKCAICAGICKNNAINLYQKPEKLEIEVGAIILAPGFETFDPKLRSDYGYGKMQNVVTSLDFERILCATGPYEGEIRRPSDKKHPHKIAWIQCVGSRQVIQGGNRYCSAVCCAYTQKQVILTKDHDAQAECTIFHNDIRSFGKDFERFYQRAENLPGIRFIRSFVSIGKEIPETKNVTIRYSTYEDGVKEEEFDLVVLSVGLNPPDDVKEVSQKFGVELTSEGFCKTNPVNPIETSRPGIFVSGAFQGPIDIPESIVAASGADALCSQLLAFRRGEMATEREYPEERNAEGEKPRVGVFVCHCGANIGRVVNVPSVAEYASGLKNVVYAQDTLFACATDTAKKIGETIREKGLNRVVVAACTPRTHEPLFRETLREGGINPYYFEMANIREHCSWVHAREKEIATQKAKDIVRMSVARAIRLKPLKEFDLPVDKRALVVGGGVAGMTSALSLANQGFEVNLLEKDADLGGMARRIHSTLEGLDVQTYLHGLIRKVYEHPTVHVFTNSTITGVSGYVGNFATNVKVGWMEKEIRHGIAIIATGAEEYKPTEYLYGKDDRVLTQLELGERIANGEEKLNNPLNVVMIQCVGCRNEERNYCSRVCCGHSIKNALKLKEMNPKMDIYVLYRDMRTYGFAEDYYREAADKNVKFIRYEPDDKPQVEIVEEGGQRILRVTVPDLVLGSKLEIDADLLVLAAAVVPLETNAEISRFFKVSLNPDGFFQEAHVKLRPVDFAAEGVFLCGMAHYPKHLSETINQAYGAAGRAVTILSKDSVTASGAVSEVNENDCVSCGVCISVCKCSAIEFRDTPQGKKAWVNSVLCEGDGLCTAKCPTGAIQLKHFTDEDLVAQIDAALRED
;
A
#
# COMPACT_ATOMS: atom_id res chain seq x y z
N MET A 1 -0.81 -29.30 -25.84
CA MET A 1 -0.46 -28.52 -24.63
C MET A 1 0.26 -27.27 -25.10
N VAL A 2 0.14 -26.18 -24.36
CA VAL A 2 0.82 -24.90 -24.57
C VAL A 2 1.63 -24.56 -23.33
N GLN A 3 2.69 -23.79 -23.48
CA GLN A 3 3.45 -23.33 -22.31
C GLN A 3 2.60 -22.32 -21.53
N ASP A 4 2.62 -22.41 -20.21
CA ASP A 4 1.89 -21.50 -19.35
C ASP A 4 2.75 -20.26 -19.05
N GLU A 5 2.61 -19.22 -19.88
CA GLU A 5 3.35 -17.96 -19.74
C GLU A 5 3.08 -17.27 -18.39
N TYR A 6 1.84 -17.36 -17.87
CA TYR A 6 1.49 -16.79 -16.57
C TYR A 6 2.27 -17.46 -15.43
N ASN A 7 2.46 -18.79 -15.50
CA ASN A 7 3.31 -19.56 -14.60
C ASN A 7 4.78 -19.63 -15.03
N GLN A 8 5.27 -18.63 -15.77
CA GLN A 8 6.68 -18.54 -16.22
C GLN A 8 7.19 -19.79 -16.96
N ASN A 9 6.30 -20.45 -17.70
CA ASN A 9 6.56 -21.70 -18.43
C ASN A 9 7.00 -22.87 -17.53
N LEU A 10 6.74 -22.81 -16.22
CA LEU A 10 7.00 -23.89 -15.27
C LEU A 10 5.92 -24.98 -15.30
N SER A 11 4.82 -24.74 -16.01
CA SER A 11 3.72 -25.69 -16.23
C SER A 11 3.15 -25.58 -17.65
N LEU A 12 2.20 -26.46 -17.97
CA LEU A 12 1.59 -26.55 -19.29
C LEU A 12 0.08 -26.35 -19.21
N ASN A 13 -0.47 -25.56 -20.13
CA ASN A 13 -1.90 -25.38 -20.33
C ASN A 13 -2.43 -26.19 -21.52
N LYS A 14 -3.76 -26.32 -21.60
CA LYS A 14 -4.44 -26.73 -22.84
C LYS A 14 -4.52 -25.55 -23.79
N ALA A 15 -4.74 -25.79 -25.09
CA ALA A 15 -4.91 -24.68 -26.04
C ALA A 15 -6.15 -23.81 -25.70
N ILE A 16 -7.19 -24.43 -25.13
CA ILE A 16 -8.34 -23.74 -24.55
C ILE A 16 -8.17 -23.74 -23.01
N HIS A 17 -8.01 -22.58 -22.41
CA HIS A 17 -7.78 -22.43 -20.97
C HIS A 17 -8.20 -21.04 -20.46
N VAL A 18 -8.30 -20.89 -19.13
CA VAL A 18 -8.43 -19.59 -18.47
C VAL A 18 -7.03 -19.05 -18.23
N TYR A 19 -6.82 -17.74 -18.37
CA TYR A 19 -5.49 -17.13 -18.23
C TYR A 19 -4.87 -17.41 -16.85
N PHE A 20 -5.64 -17.27 -15.77
CA PHE A 20 -5.32 -17.77 -14.44
C PHE A 20 -6.59 -17.91 -13.59
N PHE A 21 -6.51 -18.60 -12.45
CA PHE A 21 -7.68 -18.98 -11.64
C PHE A 21 -8.57 -17.85 -11.12
N GLN A 22 -8.07 -16.61 -11.05
CA GLN A 22 -8.81 -15.43 -10.60
C GLN A 22 -8.86 -14.33 -11.68
N ALA A 23 -8.73 -14.71 -12.96
CA ALA A 23 -8.87 -13.78 -14.06
C ALA A 23 -10.22 -13.04 -13.98
N VAL A 24 -10.21 -11.75 -14.29
CA VAL A 24 -11.43 -10.93 -14.41
C VAL A 24 -11.40 -10.28 -15.79
N PRO A 25 -12.37 -10.61 -16.69
CA PRO A 25 -13.43 -11.60 -16.51
C PRO A 25 -12.89 -13.06 -16.44
N LEU A 26 -13.56 -13.94 -15.68
CA LEU A 26 -13.15 -15.34 -15.51
C LEU A 26 -13.63 -16.20 -16.69
N ILE A 27 -13.17 -15.84 -17.89
CA ILE A 27 -13.54 -16.50 -19.13
C ILE A 27 -12.40 -17.36 -19.68
N THR A 28 -12.78 -18.42 -20.39
CA THR A 28 -11.84 -19.25 -21.13
C THR A 28 -11.55 -18.61 -22.48
N TYR A 29 -10.29 -18.63 -22.92
CA TYR A 29 -9.90 -18.23 -24.27
C TYR A 29 -9.20 -19.38 -25.00
N ILE A 30 -9.09 -19.26 -26.32
CA ILE A 30 -8.42 -20.24 -27.18
C ILE A 30 -7.14 -19.61 -27.72
N ASP A 31 -6.00 -20.20 -27.38
CA ASP A 31 -4.71 -19.85 -27.97
C ASP A 31 -4.69 -20.24 -29.45
N SER A 32 -4.77 -19.23 -30.32
CA SER A 32 -4.80 -19.40 -31.77
C SER A 32 -3.51 -20.03 -32.32
N LYS A 33 -2.35 -19.81 -31.68
CA LYS A 33 -1.05 -20.32 -32.15
C LYS A 33 -0.95 -21.84 -32.04
N LYS A 34 -1.76 -22.47 -31.17
CA LYS A 34 -1.67 -23.91 -30.86
C LYS A 34 -2.99 -24.66 -31.02
N CYS A 35 -4.11 -23.96 -31.25
CA CYS A 35 -5.40 -24.58 -31.55
C CYS A 35 -5.38 -25.26 -32.92
N SER A 36 -5.66 -26.57 -32.99
CA SER A 36 -5.71 -27.28 -34.27
C SER A 36 -6.82 -26.76 -35.19
N PHE A 37 -7.98 -26.38 -34.65
CA PHE A 37 -9.05 -25.81 -35.49
C PHE A 37 -8.62 -24.53 -36.20
N LEU A 38 -8.08 -23.57 -35.45
CA LEU A 38 -7.75 -22.25 -35.98
C LEU A 38 -6.57 -22.29 -36.96
N ASN A 39 -5.72 -23.31 -36.87
CA ASN A 39 -4.56 -23.45 -37.75
C ASN A 39 -4.81 -24.37 -38.96
N ASN A 40 -5.66 -25.40 -38.83
CA ASN A 40 -5.86 -26.38 -39.90
C ASN A 40 -7.24 -27.05 -39.91
N GLU A 41 -8.21 -26.51 -39.16
CA GLU A 41 -9.62 -26.95 -39.13
C GLU A 41 -9.86 -28.42 -38.71
N LYS A 42 -8.89 -29.07 -38.04
CA LYS A 42 -8.96 -30.52 -37.75
C LYS A 42 -9.71 -30.94 -36.48
N CYS A 43 -10.11 -30.02 -35.59
CA CYS A 43 -10.64 -30.41 -34.27
C CYS A 43 -11.67 -29.43 -33.73
N ALA A 44 -12.90 -29.87 -33.44
CA ALA A 44 -13.96 -29.03 -32.84
C ALA A 44 -14.48 -29.58 -31.49
N ILE A 45 -13.71 -30.45 -30.82
CA ILE A 45 -14.14 -31.17 -29.61
C ILE A 45 -14.62 -30.23 -28.51
N CYS A 46 -13.90 -29.12 -28.29
CA CYS A 46 -14.24 -28.16 -27.24
C CYS A 46 -15.66 -27.59 -27.43
N ALA A 47 -16.04 -27.24 -28.67
CA ALA A 47 -17.37 -26.73 -28.99
C ALA A 47 -18.47 -27.77 -28.66
N GLY A 48 -18.25 -29.05 -28.98
CA GLY A 48 -19.21 -30.12 -28.71
C GLY A 48 -19.42 -30.44 -27.23
N ILE A 49 -18.44 -30.16 -26.36
CA ILE A 49 -18.53 -30.42 -24.91
C ILE A 49 -19.11 -29.21 -24.15
N CYS A 50 -19.05 -28.01 -24.73
CA CYS A 50 -19.53 -26.79 -24.09
C CYS A 50 -21.06 -26.76 -23.99
N LYS A 51 -21.61 -27.13 -22.83
CA LYS A 51 -23.06 -27.11 -22.57
C LYS A 51 -23.71 -25.73 -22.76
N ASN A 52 -22.94 -24.66 -22.57
CA ASN A 52 -23.41 -23.28 -22.72
C ASN A 52 -23.32 -22.78 -24.17
N ASN A 53 -22.81 -23.58 -25.10
CA ASN A 53 -22.60 -23.20 -26.51
C ASN A 53 -21.83 -21.88 -26.69
N ALA A 54 -20.93 -21.55 -25.76
CA ALA A 54 -20.20 -20.27 -25.74
C ALA A 54 -19.02 -20.24 -26.73
N ILE A 55 -18.54 -21.39 -27.20
CA ILE A 55 -17.36 -21.48 -28.05
C ILE A 55 -17.73 -21.11 -29.49
N ASN A 56 -17.22 -19.97 -29.95
CA ASN A 56 -17.28 -19.56 -31.34
C ASN A 56 -15.90 -19.64 -31.99
N LEU A 57 -15.64 -20.72 -32.74
CA LEU A 57 -14.36 -20.94 -33.44
C LEU A 57 -14.14 -20.01 -34.65
N TYR A 58 -15.15 -19.20 -35.02
CA TYR A 58 -15.10 -18.25 -36.12
C TYR A 58 -15.08 -16.78 -35.67
N GLN A 59 -14.92 -16.54 -34.36
CA GLN A 59 -14.82 -15.19 -33.81
C GLN A 59 -13.65 -14.43 -34.48
N LYS A 60 -13.88 -13.17 -34.86
CA LYS A 60 -12.89 -12.29 -35.49
C LYS A 60 -12.63 -11.07 -34.60
N PRO A 61 -11.43 -10.46 -34.66
CA PRO A 61 -11.17 -9.17 -34.02
C PRO A 61 -12.16 -8.12 -34.53
N GLU A 62 -12.75 -7.38 -33.61
CA GLU A 62 -13.64 -6.25 -33.90
C GLU A 62 -12.92 -4.93 -33.63
N LYS A 63 -13.18 -3.92 -34.46
CA LYS A 63 -12.71 -2.55 -34.21
C LYS A 63 -13.88 -1.75 -33.65
N LEU A 64 -13.68 -1.18 -32.47
CA LEU A 64 -14.63 -0.31 -31.81
C LEU A 64 -14.09 1.12 -31.83
N GLU A 65 -14.95 2.08 -32.12
CA GLU A 65 -14.65 3.51 -31.99
C GLU A 65 -15.28 4.02 -30.69
N ILE A 66 -14.46 4.59 -29.80
CA ILE A 66 -14.88 5.10 -28.49
C ILE A 66 -14.38 6.54 -28.38
N GLU A 67 -15.30 7.47 -28.13
CA GLU A 67 -14.96 8.86 -27.85
C GLU A 67 -14.51 9.00 -26.39
N VAL A 68 -13.31 9.57 -26.18
CA VAL A 68 -12.73 9.76 -24.85
C VAL A 68 -12.20 11.18 -24.70
N GLY A 69 -12.40 11.77 -23.52
CA GLY A 69 -11.88 13.11 -23.21
C GLY A 69 -10.50 13.11 -22.53
N ALA A 70 -10.08 11.98 -21.97
CA ALA A 70 -8.77 11.79 -21.34
C ALA A 70 -8.30 10.33 -21.51
N ILE A 71 -6.98 10.12 -21.50
CA ILE A 71 -6.36 8.79 -21.59
C ILE A 71 -5.38 8.62 -20.43
N ILE A 72 -5.41 7.45 -19.79
CA ILE A 72 -4.43 7.06 -18.77
C ILE A 72 -3.61 5.88 -19.32
N LEU A 73 -2.31 6.05 -19.44
CA LEU A 73 -1.37 5.01 -19.83
C LEU A 73 -0.88 4.26 -18.59
N ALA A 74 -1.25 2.98 -18.48
CA ALA A 74 -0.78 2.08 -17.43
C ALA A 74 -0.35 0.71 -17.99
N PRO A 75 0.56 0.65 -18.99
CA PRO A 75 0.99 -0.62 -19.60
C PRO A 75 1.83 -1.49 -18.65
N GLY A 76 2.25 -0.96 -17.50
CA GLY A 76 3.03 -1.71 -16.51
C GLY A 76 4.53 -1.70 -16.81
N PHE A 77 5.15 -2.87 -16.67
CA PHE A 77 6.59 -3.09 -16.80
C PHE A 77 6.85 -4.52 -17.28
N GLU A 78 8.07 -4.77 -17.75
CA GLU A 78 8.60 -6.13 -17.95
C GLU A 78 9.69 -6.45 -16.94
N THR A 79 9.93 -7.73 -16.66
CA THR A 79 11.09 -8.12 -15.83
C THR A 79 12.37 -8.16 -16.66
N PHE A 80 13.49 -7.80 -16.04
CA PHE A 80 14.79 -7.99 -16.67
C PHE A 80 15.02 -9.46 -17.04
N ASP A 81 15.35 -9.76 -18.31
CA ASP A 81 15.70 -11.11 -18.76
C ASP A 81 17.18 -11.43 -18.47
N PRO A 82 17.48 -12.32 -17.50
CA PRO A 82 18.86 -12.66 -17.18
C PRO A 82 19.57 -13.42 -18.30
N LYS A 83 18.88 -13.92 -19.33
CA LYS A 83 19.53 -14.57 -20.49
C LYS A 83 20.41 -13.62 -21.29
N LEU A 84 20.17 -12.32 -21.19
CA LEU A 84 21.05 -11.28 -21.74
C LEU A 84 22.45 -11.32 -21.10
N ARG A 85 22.56 -11.92 -19.91
CA ARG A 85 23.79 -12.11 -19.16
C ARG A 85 24.06 -13.58 -18.87
N SER A 86 24.89 -14.18 -19.72
CA SER A 86 25.18 -15.60 -19.68
C SER A 86 25.85 -16.11 -18.38
N ASP A 87 26.45 -15.20 -17.61
CA ASP A 87 27.14 -15.48 -16.35
C ASP A 87 26.19 -15.70 -15.16
N TYR A 88 24.90 -15.35 -15.29
CA TYR A 88 23.93 -15.69 -14.25
C TYR A 88 23.46 -17.16 -14.30
N GLY A 89 23.84 -17.93 -15.32
CA GLY A 89 23.44 -19.34 -15.44
C GLY A 89 21.94 -19.58 -15.71
N TYR A 90 21.10 -18.55 -15.74
CA TYR A 90 19.66 -18.66 -16.02
C TYR A 90 19.39 -19.24 -17.42
N GLY A 91 18.48 -20.23 -17.49
CA GLY A 91 18.18 -20.98 -18.72
C GLY A 91 19.24 -22.02 -19.12
N LYS A 92 20.39 -22.07 -18.44
CA LYS A 92 21.43 -23.11 -18.63
C LYS A 92 21.47 -24.09 -17.45
N MET A 93 21.40 -23.56 -16.23
CA MET A 93 21.31 -24.31 -14.98
C MET A 93 19.83 -24.42 -14.59
N GLN A 94 19.40 -25.61 -14.20
CA GLN A 94 17.99 -25.92 -13.95
C GLN A 94 17.48 -25.33 -12.62
N ASN A 95 18.36 -25.20 -11.61
CA ASN A 95 18.01 -24.67 -10.30
C ASN A 95 18.42 -23.20 -10.10
N VAL A 96 18.63 -22.48 -11.21
CA VAL A 96 18.69 -21.01 -11.20
C VAL A 96 17.36 -20.50 -11.74
N VAL A 97 16.64 -19.76 -10.91
CA VAL A 97 15.32 -19.21 -11.24
C VAL A 97 15.31 -17.70 -11.00
N THR A 98 14.42 -16.98 -11.67
CA THR A 98 14.17 -15.57 -11.36
C THR A 98 13.32 -15.43 -10.10
N SER A 99 13.30 -14.23 -9.51
CA SER A 99 12.38 -13.92 -8.43
C SER A 99 10.91 -14.05 -8.86
N LEU A 100 10.57 -13.79 -10.13
CA LEU A 100 9.21 -14.00 -10.64
C LEU A 100 8.87 -15.48 -10.80
N ASP A 101 9.80 -16.31 -11.25
CA ASP A 101 9.65 -17.77 -11.23
C ASP A 101 9.39 -18.26 -9.81
N PHE A 102 10.18 -17.76 -8.85
CA PHE A 102 10.04 -18.11 -7.44
C PHE A 102 8.70 -17.65 -6.86
N GLU A 103 8.19 -16.47 -7.24
CA GLU A 103 6.81 -16.06 -6.90
C GLU A 103 5.78 -17.08 -7.39
N ARG A 104 5.92 -17.58 -8.62
CA ARG A 104 5.02 -18.61 -9.15
C ARG A 104 5.16 -19.91 -8.39
N ILE A 105 6.38 -20.37 -8.11
CA ILE A 105 6.66 -21.58 -7.30
C ILE A 105 5.98 -21.50 -5.92
N LEU A 106 6.14 -20.37 -5.25
CA LEU A 106 5.58 -20.11 -3.92
C LEU A 106 4.05 -19.92 -3.94
N CYS A 107 3.49 -19.55 -5.08
CA CYS A 107 2.07 -19.24 -5.21
C CYS A 107 1.20 -20.49 -5.05
N ALA A 108 0.15 -20.36 -4.22
CA ALA A 108 -0.88 -21.37 -4.04
C ALA A 108 -1.57 -21.84 -5.33
N THR A 109 -1.72 -20.94 -6.30
CA THR A 109 -2.28 -21.24 -7.64
C THR A 109 -1.19 -21.36 -8.70
N GLY A 110 0.06 -21.53 -8.25
CA GLY A 110 1.23 -21.75 -9.08
C GLY A 110 1.39 -23.20 -9.52
N PRO A 111 2.46 -23.50 -10.27
CA PRO A 111 2.72 -24.82 -10.86
C PRO A 111 2.87 -25.95 -9.84
N TYR A 112 3.22 -25.64 -8.59
CA TYR A 112 3.44 -26.61 -7.52
C TYR A 112 2.49 -26.41 -6.32
N GLU A 113 1.35 -25.72 -6.53
CA GLU A 113 0.29 -25.57 -5.53
C GLU A 113 0.76 -24.95 -4.19
N GLY A 114 1.80 -24.11 -4.26
CA GLY A 114 2.43 -23.44 -3.10
C GLY A 114 3.49 -24.27 -2.39
N GLU A 115 3.88 -25.44 -2.89
CA GLU A 115 5.06 -26.16 -2.42
C GLU A 115 6.33 -25.66 -3.12
N ILE A 116 7.35 -25.34 -2.32
CA ILE A 116 8.62 -24.84 -2.85
C ILE A 116 9.39 -26.05 -3.40
N ARG A 117 9.39 -26.23 -4.73
CA ARG A 117 10.04 -27.38 -5.38
C ARG A 117 11.09 -26.91 -6.38
N ARG A 118 12.24 -27.58 -6.38
CA ARG A 118 13.34 -27.38 -7.33
C ARG A 118 12.85 -27.69 -8.76
N PRO A 119 13.15 -26.86 -9.77
CA PRO A 119 12.70 -27.14 -11.13
C PRO A 119 13.26 -28.44 -11.71
N SER A 120 14.49 -28.82 -11.33
CA SER A 120 15.21 -30.00 -11.83
C SER A 120 14.59 -31.35 -11.42
N ASP A 121 14.46 -31.58 -10.11
CA ASP A 121 14.08 -32.88 -9.54
C ASP A 121 12.80 -32.85 -8.69
N LYS A 122 12.15 -31.67 -8.61
CA LYS A 122 10.92 -31.42 -7.85
C LYS A 122 11.05 -31.65 -6.33
N LYS A 123 12.25 -31.80 -5.79
CA LYS A 123 12.47 -31.89 -4.34
C LYS A 123 12.35 -30.53 -3.69
N HIS A 124 12.05 -30.53 -2.40
CA HIS A 124 12.03 -29.31 -1.58
C HIS A 124 13.47 -28.82 -1.33
N PRO A 125 13.84 -27.57 -1.68
CA PRO A 125 15.15 -27.03 -1.40
C PRO A 125 15.24 -26.56 0.06
N HIS A 126 16.32 -26.91 0.75
CA HIS A 126 16.56 -26.46 2.13
C HIS A 126 17.51 -25.27 2.16
N LYS A 127 18.49 -25.20 1.26
CA LYS A 127 19.48 -24.12 1.22
C LYS A 127 19.33 -23.26 -0.02
N ILE A 128 18.87 -22.01 0.14
CA ILE A 128 18.47 -21.14 -0.96
C ILE A 128 19.26 -19.82 -0.92
N ALA A 129 19.76 -19.39 -2.07
CA ALA A 129 20.42 -18.10 -2.22
C ALA A 129 19.59 -17.10 -3.03
N TRP A 130 19.54 -15.84 -2.61
CA TRP A 130 19.03 -14.72 -3.40
C TRP A 130 20.17 -13.80 -3.81
N ILE A 131 20.19 -13.36 -5.06
CA ILE A 131 21.17 -12.42 -5.58
C ILE A 131 20.47 -11.12 -5.96
N GLN A 132 20.80 -10.03 -5.27
CA GLN A 132 20.21 -8.72 -5.51
C GLN A 132 20.79 -8.02 -6.75
N CYS A 133 20.06 -7.01 -7.23
CA CYS A 133 20.49 -6.10 -8.30
C CYS A 133 20.75 -6.81 -9.64
N VAL A 134 20.07 -7.93 -9.92
CA VAL A 134 20.18 -8.62 -11.21
C VAL A 134 19.50 -7.76 -12.28
N GLY A 135 20.30 -7.18 -13.17
CA GLY A 135 19.83 -6.29 -14.23
C GLY A 135 19.59 -4.85 -13.80
N SER A 136 19.93 -4.47 -12.55
CA SER A 136 19.78 -3.11 -12.03
C SER A 136 21.11 -2.60 -11.46
N ARG A 137 21.33 -1.28 -11.49
CA ARG A 137 22.56 -0.63 -10.98
C ARG A 137 23.83 -1.14 -11.67
N GLN A 138 23.77 -1.42 -12.98
CA GLN A 138 24.88 -1.91 -13.78
C GLN A 138 25.15 -0.98 -14.96
N VAL A 139 26.41 -0.58 -15.15
CA VAL A 139 26.87 0.25 -16.28
C VAL A 139 27.60 -0.62 -17.30
N ILE A 140 26.88 -1.62 -17.81
CA ILE A 140 27.39 -2.57 -18.80
C ILE A 140 26.34 -2.75 -19.90
N GLN A 141 26.78 -3.24 -21.05
CA GLN A 141 25.86 -3.57 -22.14
C GLN A 141 24.84 -4.62 -21.66
N GLY A 142 23.55 -4.36 -21.91
CA GLY A 142 22.47 -5.24 -21.50
C GLY A 142 22.13 -5.21 -20.01
N GLY A 143 22.66 -4.26 -19.23
CA GLY A 143 22.22 -3.97 -17.86
C GLY A 143 21.57 -2.60 -17.75
N ASN A 144 20.82 -2.36 -16.66
CA ASN A 144 20.21 -1.05 -16.39
C ASN A 144 21.00 -0.26 -15.36
N ARG A 145 21.18 1.04 -15.63
CA ARG A 145 21.91 1.95 -14.75
C ARG A 145 21.15 2.34 -13.48
N TYR A 146 19.82 2.28 -13.51
CA TYR A 146 18.94 2.67 -12.40
C TYR A 146 18.70 1.53 -11.41
N CYS A 147 18.18 1.88 -10.23
CA CYS A 147 17.71 0.94 -9.25
C CYS A 147 16.23 0.62 -9.49
N SER A 148 15.86 -0.67 -9.48
CA SER A 148 14.46 -1.06 -9.71
C SER A 148 13.55 -0.92 -8.48
N ALA A 149 14.04 -0.33 -7.39
CA ALA A 149 13.32 0.08 -6.17
C ALA A 149 12.61 -1.02 -5.33
N VAL A 150 12.14 -2.10 -5.94
CA VAL A 150 11.29 -3.12 -5.30
C VAL A 150 12.02 -4.40 -4.91
N CYS A 151 13.23 -4.65 -5.48
CA CYS A 151 13.91 -5.94 -5.39
C CYS A 151 14.27 -6.38 -3.97
N CYS A 152 14.78 -5.45 -3.14
CA CYS A 152 15.08 -5.73 -1.75
C CYS A 152 13.82 -6.14 -0.97
N ALA A 153 12.72 -5.42 -1.17
CA ALA A 153 11.48 -5.63 -0.43
C ALA A 153 10.78 -6.94 -0.82
N TYR A 154 10.66 -7.26 -2.13
CA TYR A 154 10.07 -8.55 -2.51
C TYR A 154 10.96 -9.72 -2.08
N THR A 155 12.29 -9.55 -2.02
CA THR A 155 13.18 -10.63 -1.56
C THR A 155 12.97 -10.91 -0.08
N GLN A 156 12.89 -9.86 0.75
CA GLN A 156 12.54 -10.00 2.17
C GLN A 156 11.20 -10.73 2.34
N LYS A 157 10.20 -10.41 1.52
CA LYS A 157 8.91 -11.11 1.49
C LYS A 157 9.06 -12.59 1.12
N GLN A 158 9.79 -12.90 0.05
CA GLN A 158 10.02 -14.28 -0.39
C GLN A 158 10.74 -15.10 0.68
N VAL A 159 11.73 -14.51 1.35
CA VAL A 159 12.47 -15.16 2.44
C VAL A 159 11.58 -15.44 3.64
N ILE A 160 10.77 -14.46 4.09
CA ILE A 160 9.82 -14.66 5.20
C ILE A 160 8.82 -15.76 4.84
N LEU A 161 8.24 -15.72 3.65
CA LEU A 161 7.28 -16.74 3.21
C LEU A 161 7.93 -18.12 3.05
N THR A 162 9.20 -18.18 2.62
CA THR A 162 9.97 -19.43 2.59
C THR A 162 10.09 -20.00 3.99
N LYS A 163 10.39 -19.17 5.00
CA LYS A 163 10.44 -19.60 6.41
C LYS A 163 9.09 -20.02 7.00
N ASP A 164 8.02 -19.37 6.56
CA ASP A 164 6.66 -19.79 6.94
C ASP A 164 6.30 -21.17 6.35
N HIS A 165 6.87 -21.52 5.19
CA HIS A 165 6.70 -22.83 4.54
C HIS A 165 7.65 -23.90 5.10
N ASP A 166 8.91 -23.54 5.34
CA ASP A 166 9.95 -24.39 5.92
C ASP A 166 10.77 -23.60 6.95
N ALA A 167 10.48 -23.85 8.22
CA ALA A 167 11.17 -23.19 9.33
C ALA A 167 12.67 -23.51 9.37
N GLN A 168 13.11 -24.65 8.81
CA GLN A 168 14.50 -25.11 8.80
C GLN A 168 15.30 -24.59 7.60
N ALA A 169 14.65 -23.98 6.60
CA ALA A 169 15.32 -23.52 5.38
C ALA A 169 16.45 -22.52 5.68
N GLU A 170 17.65 -22.73 5.16
CA GLU A 170 18.75 -21.79 5.23
C GLU A 170 18.68 -20.83 4.04
N CYS A 171 18.49 -19.53 4.31
CA CYS A 171 18.38 -18.53 3.24
C CYS A 171 19.54 -17.54 3.33
N THR A 172 20.27 -17.38 2.23
CA THR A 172 21.35 -16.41 2.10
C THR A 172 20.99 -15.34 1.08
N ILE A 173 21.06 -14.08 1.46
CA ILE A 173 20.75 -12.95 0.58
C ILE A 173 22.05 -12.19 0.32
N PHE A 174 22.50 -12.21 -0.92
CA PHE A 174 23.66 -11.46 -1.39
C PHE A 174 23.23 -10.08 -1.89
N HIS A 175 23.77 -9.02 -1.29
CA HIS A 175 23.36 -7.65 -1.59
C HIS A 175 24.52 -6.66 -1.66
N ASN A 176 24.25 -5.48 -2.22
CA ASN A 176 25.15 -4.32 -2.16
C ASN A 176 24.68 -3.36 -1.06
N ASP A 177 23.44 -2.89 -1.16
CA ASP A 177 22.77 -2.04 -0.16
C ASP A 177 21.36 -2.58 0.07
N ILE A 178 20.86 -2.49 1.30
CA ILE A 178 19.45 -2.79 1.59
C ILE A 178 18.62 -1.51 1.48
N ARG A 179 17.81 -1.44 0.42
CA ARG A 179 16.96 -0.28 0.09
C ARG A 179 15.53 -0.44 0.58
N SER A 180 15.36 -0.62 1.88
CA SER A 180 14.05 -0.68 2.56
C SER A 180 13.54 0.72 2.95
N PHE A 181 13.23 1.57 1.98
CA PHE A 181 12.93 2.99 2.19
C PHE A 181 11.45 3.32 2.49
N GLY A 182 10.53 2.43 2.16
CA GLY A 182 9.09 2.61 2.39
C GLY A 182 8.72 2.65 3.87
N LYS A 183 7.50 3.12 4.17
CA LYS A 183 6.95 3.10 5.54
C LYS A 183 6.92 1.67 6.07
N ASP A 184 7.45 1.48 7.28
CA ASP A 184 7.61 0.17 7.95
C ASP A 184 8.53 -0.84 7.25
N PHE A 185 9.19 -0.49 6.14
CA PHE A 185 10.07 -1.44 5.42
C PHE A 185 11.37 -1.72 6.18
N GLU A 186 11.83 -0.80 7.04
CA GLU A 186 13.00 -1.05 7.91
C GLU A 186 12.71 -2.19 8.91
N ARG A 187 11.55 -2.13 9.57
CA ARG A 187 11.09 -3.21 10.46
C ARG A 187 10.86 -4.51 9.69
N PHE A 188 10.37 -4.42 8.46
CA PHE A 188 10.21 -5.58 7.60
C PHE A 188 11.54 -6.25 7.24
N TYR A 189 12.59 -5.47 6.97
CA TYR A 189 13.95 -5.95 6.79
C TYR A 189 14.47 -6.63 8.06
N GLN A 190 14.40 -5.96 9.21
CA GLN A 190 14.85 -6.52 10.49
C GLN A 190 14.10 -7.80 10.85
N ARG A 191 12.79 -7.88 10.55
CA ARG A 191 12.01 -9.11 10.71
C ARG A 191 12.60 -10.24 9.87
N ALA A 192 12.96 -9.99 8.61
CA ALA A 192 13.57 -11.01 7.75
C ALA A 192 14.96 -11.42 8.27
N GLU A 193 15.78 -10.45 8.67
CA GLU A 193 17.15 -10.67 9.18
C GLU A 193 17.18 -11.45 10.50
N ASN A 194 16.25 -11.17 11.41
CA ASN A 194 16.19 -11.81 12.73
C ASN A 194 15.57 -13.22 12.73
N LEU A 195 15.13 -13.73 11.58
CA LEU A 195 14.65 -15.11 11.48
C LEU A 195 15.84 -16.11 11.58
N PRO A 196 15.68 -17.26 12.26
CA PRO A 196 16.76 -18.24 12.39
C PRO A 196 17.24 -18.75 11.03
N GLY A 197 18.55 -18.91 10.81
CA GLY A 197 19.08 -19.47 9.56
C GLY A 197 19.03 -18.53 8.35
N ILE A 198 18.80 -17.22 8.57
CA ILE A 198 18.90 -16.19 7.54
C ILE A 198 20.26 -15.50 7.62
N ARG A 199 20.87 -15.24 6.46
CA ARG A 199 22.12 -14.47 6.36
C ARG A 199 21.99 -13.38 5.30
N PHE A 200 22.25 -12.13 5.68
CA PHE A 200 22.46 -11.03 4.74
C PHE A 200 23.95 -10.84 4.55
N ILE A 201 24.45 -11.13 3.35
CA ILE A 201 25.88 -11.04 3.02
C ILE A 201 26.06 -9.91 2.01
N ARG A 202 26.78 -8.87 2.42
CA ARG A 202 27.16 -7.80 1.49
C ARG A 202 28.32 -8.25 0.61
N SER A 203 28.04 -8.65 -0.62
CA SER A 203 29.06 -9.08 -1.56
C SER A 203 28.53 -9.09 -2.99
N PHE A 204 29.39 -8.73 -3.93
CA PHE A 204 29.18 -9.08 -5.33
C PHE A 204 29.54 -10.55 -5.51
N VAL A 205 28.69 -11.29 -6.22
CA VAL A 205 28.86 -12.73 -6.36
C VAL A 205 29.08 -13.12 -7.81
N SER A 206 29.78 -14.24 -8.00
CA SER A 206 29.79 -14.97 -9.27
C SER A 206 29.14 -16.34 -9.08
N ILE A 207 28.27 -16.70 -10.02
CA ILE A 207 27.66 -18.02 -10.06
C ILE A 207 28.69 -18.96 -10.70
N GLY A 208 29.02 -20.03 -9.98
CA GLY A 208 30.03 -21.02 -10.35
C GLY A 208 29.45 -22.06 -11.32
N LYS A 209 29.32 -23.32 -10.86
CA LYS A 209 28.83 -24.43 -11.68
C LYS A 209 27.59 -25.08 -11.10
N GLU A 210 26.81 -25.70 -11.98
CA GLU A 210 25.80 -26.68 -11.57
C GLU A 210 26.49 -28.05 -11.40
N ILE A 211 26.38 -28.63 -10.22
CA ILE A 211 26.95 -29.94 -9.88
C ILE A 211 26.16 -31.01 -10.64
N PRO A 212 26.78 -31.82 -11.52
CA PRO A 212 26.05 -32.73 -12.40
C PRO A 212 25.13 -33.73 -11.68
N GLU A 213 25.56 -34.23 -10.51
CA GLU A 213 24.87 -35.27 -9.74
C GLU A 213 23.69 -34.72 -8.94
N THR A 214 23.90 -33.63 -8.18
CA THR A 214 22.88 -33.07 -7.27
C THR A 214 22.04 -32.00 -7.93
N LYS A 215 22.52 -31.41 -9.03
CA LYS A 215 22.01 -30.18 -9.66
C LYS A 215 22.10 -28.94 -8.78
N ASN A 216 22.85 -29.00 -7.68
CA ASN A 216 23.09 -27.84 -6.83
C ASN A 216 24.00 -26.83 -7.53
N VAL A 217 23.90 -25.57 -7.14
CA VAL A 217 24.62 -24.46 -7.78
C VAL A 217 25.62 -23.88 -6.79
N THR A 218 26.86 -23.71 -7.21
CA THR A 218 27.88 -23.04 -6.38
C THR A 218 27.87 -21.54 -6.62
N ILE A 219 28.05 -20.76 -5.54
CA ILE A 219 28.18 -19.30 -5.58
C ILE A 219 29.52 -18.94 -4.92
N ARG A 220 30.30 -18.11 -5.62
CA ARG A 220 31.56 -17.56 -5.12
C ARG A 220 31.38 -16.09 -4.72
N TYR A 221 31.81 -15.74 -3.52
CA TYR A 221 31.64 -14.40 -2.96
C TYR A 221 32.80 -14.06 -2.01
N SER A 222 32.99 -12.78 -1.69
CA SER A 222 34.00 -12.35 -0.72
C SER A 222 33.37 -11.74 0.53
N THR A 223 34.04 -11.95 1.66
CA THR A 223 33.75 -11.33 2.95
C THR A 223 35.00 -10.64 3.47
N TYR A 224 34.84 -9.58 4.27
CA TYR A 224 35.98 -8.82 4.80
C TYR A 224 36.91 -9.67 5.68
N GLU A 225 36.35 -10.56 6.50
CA GLU A 225 37.12 -11.36 7.46
C GLU A 225 37.77 -12.59 6.81
N ASP A 226 37.02 -13.33 6.00
CA ASP A 226 37.44 -14.66 5.53
C ASP A 226 37.89 -14.70 4.06
N GLY A 227 38.01 -13.54 3.40
CA GLY A 227 38.38 -13.46 1.99
C GLY A 227 37.33 -14.10 1.07
N VAL A 228 37.78 -14.85 0.05
CA VAL A 228 36.90 -15.42 -0.98
C VAL A 228 36.43 -16.83 -0.59
N LYS A 229 35.11 -17.02 -0.57
CA LYS A 229 34.43 -18.30 -0.30
C LYS A 229 33.70 -18.82 -1.53
N GLU A 230 33.52 -20.13 -1.59
CA GLU A 230 32.60 -20.79 -2.52
C GLU A 230 31.65 -21.67 -1.70
N GLU A 231 30.35 -21.55 -1.96
CA GLU A 231 29.31 -22.22 -1.19
C GLU A 231 28.26 -22.83 -2.12
N GLU A 232 27.77 -24.01 -1.77
CA GLU A 232 26.76 -24.77 -2.52
C GLU A 232 25.34 -24.46 -2.03
N PHE A 233 24.40 -24.32 -2.96
CA PHE A 233 22.98 -24.05 -2.73
C PHE A 233 22.08 -24.99 -3.56
N ASP A 234 20.94 -25.37 -3.00
CA ASP A 234 19.95 -26.24 -3.64
C ASP A 234 19.18 -25.51 -4.75
N LEU A 235 18.96 -24.21 -4.54
CA LEU A 235 18.24 -23.30 -5.42
C LEU A 235 18.84 -21.89 -5.33
N VAL A 236 18.97 -21.22 -6.48
CA VAL A 236 19.43 -19.83 -6.58
C VAL A 236 18.34 -18.99 -7.23
N VAL A 237 17.95 -17.92 -6.56
CA VAL A 237 16.93 -16.97 -6.98
C VAL A 237 17.61 -15.66 -7.40
N LEU A 238 17.44 -15.30 -8.66
CA LEU A 238 17.92 -14.05 -9.22
C LEU A 238 16.87 -12.97 -8.98
N SER A 239 17.15 -12.00 -8.10
CA SER A 239 16.25 -10.88 -7.83
C SER A 239 16.32 -9.88 -8.99
N VAL A 240 15.54 -10.16 -10.05
CA VAL A 240 15.50 -9.40 -11.30
C VAL A 240 14.90 -8.02 -11.13
N GLY A 241 15.47 -7.05 -11.85
CA GLY A 241 14.98 -5.69 -11.97
C GLY A 241 13.72 -5.55 -12.83
N LEU A 242 13.18 -4.34 -12.86
CA LEU A 242 12.08 -3.91 -13.72
C LEU A 242 12.63 -3.17 -14.95
N ASN A 243 12.06 -3.47 -16.11
CA ASN A 243 12.28 -2.86 -17.42
C ASN A 243 11.01 -2.15 -17.91
N PRO A 244 11.11 -1.20 -18.84
CA PRO A 244 9.93 -0.69 -19.54
C PRO A 244 9.21 -1.80 -20.33
N PRO A 245 7.93 -1.62 -20.68
CA PRO A 245 7.18 -2.55 -21.53
C PRO A 245 7.89 -2.86 -22.86
N ASP A 246 7.76 -4.10 -23.36
CA ASP A 246 8.38 -4.52 -24.64
C ASP A 246 7.88 -3.71 -25.84
N ASP A 247 6.61 -3.32 -25.83
CA ASP A 247 5.92 -2.58 -26.89
C ASP A 247 5.97 -1.05 -26.72
N VAL A 248 6.83 -0.55 -25.83
CA VAL A 248 6.83 0.86 -25.42
C VAL A 248 7.01 1.86 -26.57
N LYS A 249 7.74 1.48 -27.63
CA LYS A 249 7.89 2.32 -28.84
C LYS A 249 6.58 2.47 -29.60
N GLU A 250 5.78 1.41 -29.69
CA GLU A 250 4.45 1.46 -30.32
C GLU A 250 3.51 2.33 -29.49
N VAL A 251 3.51 2.14 -28.15
CA VAL A 251 2.72 2.97 -27.22
C VAL A 251 3.08 4.45 -27.38
N SER A 252 4.37 4.79 -27.36
CA SER A 252 4.86 6.16 -27.55
C SER A 252 4.42 6.76 -28.88
N GLN A 253 4.56 6.03 -29.99
CA GLN A 253 4.15 6.52 -31.32
C GLN A 253 2.63 6.70 -31.43
N LYS A 254 1.86 5.75 -30.90
CA LYS A 254 0.40 5.75 -30.99
C LYS A 254 -0.24 6.89 -30.19
N PHE A 255 0.27 7.14 -28.99
CA PHE A 255 -0.25 8.19 -28.11
C PHE A 255 0.52 9.51 -28.22
N GLY A 256 1.68 9.56 -28.88
CA GLY A 256 2.49 10.76 -29.05
C GLY A 256 3.09 11.27 -27.74
N VAL A 257 3.55 10.35 -26.87
CA VAL A 257 4.20 10.68 -25.58
C VAL A 257 5.71 10.46 -25.70
N GLU A 258 6.50 11.34 -25.07
CA GLU A 258 7.96 11.22 -25.02
C GLU A 258 8.41 10.15 -24.03
N LEU A 259 9.55 9.52 -24.32
CA LEU A 259 10.20 8.54 -23.45
C LEU A 259 11.51 9.09 -22.88
N THR A 260 11.93 8.60 -21.72
CA THR A 260 13.28 8.83 -21.18
C THR A 260 14.32 8.03 -21.96
N SER A 261 15.62 8.25 -21.69
CA SER A 261 16.70 7.46 -22.29
C SER A 261 16.62 5.97 -21.96
N GLU A 262 15.98 5.62 -20.84
CA GLU A 262 15.77 4.26 -20.35
C GLU A 262 14.51 3.62 -20.93
N GLY A 263 13.68 4.37 -21.67
CA GLY A 263 12.45 3.88 -22.27
C GLY A 263 11.21 3.96 -21.38
N PHE A 264 11.24 4.64 -20.23
CA PHE A 264 10.04 4.94 -19.44
C PHE A 264 9.33 6.19 -19.95
N CYS A 265 8.09 6.43 -19.51
CA CYS A 265 7.38 7.66 -19.86
C CYS A 265 8.13 8.88 -19.32
N LYS A 266 8.40 9.88 -20.17
CA LYS A 266 8.94 11.16 -19.72
C LYS A 266 7.83 11.99 -19.09
N THR A 267 7.95 12.26 -17.80
CA THR A 267 6.93 12.97 -17.01
C THR A 267 7.29 14.44 -16.78
N ASN A 268 6.30 15.23 -16.39
CA ASN A 268 6.54 16.59 -15.90
C ASN A 268 7.36 16.53 -14.58
N PRO A 269 8.48 17.26 -14.46
CA PRO A 269 9.30 17.28 -13.23
C PRO A 269 8.55 17.77 -11.98
N VAL A 270 7.48 18.53 -12.15
CA VAL A 270 6.62 19.01 -11.07
C VAL A 270 5.53 18.01 -10.72
N ASN A 271 4.84 17.48 -11.73
CA ASN A 271 3.73 16.54 -11.56
C ASN A 271 4.04 15.22 -12.30
N PRO A 272 4.48 14.16 -11.60
CA PRO A 272 4.94 12.92 -12.24
C PRO A 272 3.81 12.12 -12.94
N ILE A 273 2.55 12.54 -12.82
CA ILE A 273 1.40 11.90 -13.46
C ILE A 273 1.16 12.45 -14.88
N GLU A 274 1.64 13.66 -15.15
CA GLU A 274 1.49 14.31 -16.45
C GLU A 274 2.55 13.83 -17.44
N THR A 275 2.10 13.51 -18.66
CA THR A 275 2.99 13.19 -19.78
C THR A 275 3.37 14.45 -20.56
N SER A 276 4.23 14.30 -21.57
CA SER A 276 4.53 15.39 -22.53
C SER A 276 3.33 15.81 -23.39
N ARG A 277 2.21 15.08 -23.36
CA ARG A 277 1.01 15.36 -24.16
C ARG A 277 -0.18 15.71 -23.27
N PRO A 278 -0.75 16.93 -23.40
CA PRO A 278 -1.97 17.30 -22.69
C PRO A 278 -3.13 16.34 -22.96
N GLY A 279 -3.91 16.02 -21.91
CA GLY A 279 -5.02 15.07 -21.96
C GLY A 279 -4.60 13.59 -21.86
N ILE A 280 -3.29 13.30 -21.86
CA ILE A 280 -2.75 11.96 -21.61
C ILE A 280 -1.95 11.95 -20.32
N PHE A 281 -2.33 11.07 -19.41
CA PHE A 281 -1.71 10.86 -18.11
C PHE A 281 -1.05 9.49 -18.05
N VAL A 282 -0.17 9.28 -17.08
CA VAL A 282 0.52 8.00 -16.87
C VAL A 282 0.35 7.53 -15.44
N SER A 283 0.26 6.21 -15.24
CA SER A 283 0.18 5.59 -13.92
C SER A 283 0.97 4.29 -13.85
N GLY A 284 1.37 3.92 -12.63
CA GLY A 284 2.09 2.69 -12.36
C GLY A 284 3.54 2.70 -12.86
N ALA A 285 4.09 1.50 -13.04
CA ALA A 285 5.51 1.31 -13.33
C ALA A 285 5.99 1.85 -14.68
N PHE A 286 5.09 2.37 -15.53
CA PHE A 286 5.49 3.05 -16.75
C PHE A 286 6.10 4.44 -16.48
N GLN A 287 5.84 5.04 -15.32
CA GLN A 287 6.54 6.25 -14.83
C GLN A 287 8.00 5.94 -14.45
N GLY A 288 8.30 4.69 -14.12
CA GLY A 288 9.57 4.25 -13.59
C GLY A 288 9.37 3.14 -12.54
N PRO A 289 10.47 2.56 -12.02
CA PRO A 289 10.38 1.48 -11.06
C PRO A 289 9.78 1.94 -9.72
N ILE A 290 8.54 1.52 -9.44
CA ILE A 290 7.78 1.85 -8.22
C ILE A 290 7.06 0.62 -7.68
N ASP A 291 6.62 0.69 -6.43
CA ASP A 291 5.87 -0.39 -5.79
C ASP A 291 4.34 -0.28 -5.99
N ILE A 292 3.60 -1.25 -5.41
CA ILE A 292 2.14 -1.31 -5.52
C ILE A 292 1.46 -0.11 -4.85
N PRO A 293 1.77 0.26 -3.59
CA PRO A 293 1.24 1.47 -2.96
C PRO A 293 1.39 2.71 -3.84
N GLU A 294 2.58 2.97 -4.37
CA GLU A 294 2.84 4.14 -5.22
C GLU A 294 2.09 4.08 -6.55
N SER A 295 1.96 2.88 -7.14
CA SER A 295 1.16 2.68 -8.35
C SER A 295 -0.31 3.00 -8.12
N ILE A 296 -0.87 2.63 -6.96
CA ILE A 296 -2.27 2.91 -6.60
C ILE A 296 -2.48 4.39 -6.30
N VAL A 297 -1.52 5.03 -5.64
CA VAL A 297 -1.51 6.49 -5.44
C VAL A 297 -1.51 7.21 -6.80
N ALA A 298 -0.62 6.82 -7.71
CA ALA A 298 -0.53 7.39 -9.06
C ALA A 298 -1.81 7.19 -9.87
N ALA A 299 -2.46 6.02 -9.75
CA ALA A 299 -3.73 5.77 -10.43
C ALA A 299 -4.84 6.69 -9.90
N SER A 300 -4.92 6.86 -8.58
CA SER A 300 -5.88 7.79 -7.95
C SER A 300 -5.58 9.24 -8.32
N GLY A 301 -4.30 9.60 -8.48
CA GLY A 301 -3.90 10.93 -8.92
C GLY A 301 -4.20 11.20 -10.39
N ALA A 302 -3.99 10.21 -11.26
CA ALA A 302 -4.38 10.28 -12.68
C ALA A 302 -5.90 10.45 -12.82
N ASP A 303 -6.68 9.70 -12.04
CA ASP A 303 -8.12 9.88 -11.94
C ASP A 303 -8.50 11.30 -11.52
N ALA A 304 -7.84 11.88 -10.51
CA ALA A 304 -8.10 13.26 -10.09
C ALA A 304 -7.86 14.28 -11.22
N LEU A 305 -6.80 14.12 -12.02
CA LEU A 305 -6.50 14.99 -13.15
C LEU A 305 -7.49 14.80 -14.31
N CYS A 306 -7.89 13.56 -14.61
CA CYS A 306 -8.97 13.28 -15.55
C CYS A 306 -10.29 13.92 -15.09
N SER A 307 -10.60 13.82 -13.80
CA SER A 307 -11.81 14.38 -13.20
C SER A 307 -11.81 15.91 -13.22
N GLN A 308 -10.64 16.56 -13.08
CA GLN A 308 -10.49 18.00 -13.31
C GLN A 308 -10.80 18.37 -14.76
N LEU A 309 -10.20 17.66 -15.72
CA LEU A 309 -10.39 17.93 -17.14
C LEU A 309 -11.86 17.73 -17.57
N LEU A 310 -12.55 16.75 -16.98
CA LEU A 310 -13.91 16.35 -17.32
C LEU A 310 -14.97 16.86 -16.34
N ALA A 311 -14.63 17.78 -15.42
CA ALA A 311 -15.51 18.22 -14.36
C ALA A 311 -16.85 18.77 -14.88
N PHE A 312 -16.83 19.47 -16.01
CA PHE A 312 -18.01 20.08 -16.64
C PHE A 312 -19.00 19.07 -17.28
N ARG A 313 -18.61 17.80 -17.44
CA ARG A 313 -19.44 16.70 -17.99
C ARG A 313 -19.75 15.61 -16.95
N ARG A 314 -19.42 15.85 -15.68
CA ARG A 314 -19.54 14.87 -14.61
C ARG A 314 -20.98 14.36 -14.51
N GLY A 315 -21.15 13.04 -14.60
CA GLY A 315 -22.45 12.38 -14.49
C GLY A 315 -23.25 12.24 -15.78
N GLU A 316 -22.91 12.95 -16.87
CA GLU A 316 -23.70 12.92 -18.12
C GLU A 316 -23.74 11.53 -18.79
N MET A 317 -22.73 10.69 -18.56
CA MET A 317 -22.64 9.32 -19.08
C MET A 317 -22.69 8.25 -17.97
N ALA A 318 -23.04 8.65 -16.74
CA ALA A 318 -23.15 7.68 -15.64
C ALA A 318 -24.43 6.87 -15.81
N THR A 319 -24.34 5.55 -15.65
CA THR A 319 -25.50 4.65 -15.58
C THR A 319 -25.65 4.15 -14.17
N GLU A 320 -26.82 4.32 -13.57
CA GLU A 320 -27.10 3.75 -12.26
C GLU A 320 -27.19 2.23 -12.34
N ARG A 321 -26.72 1.57 -11.28
CA ARG A 321 -26.79 0.12 -11.18
C ARG A 321 -28.19 -0.27 -10.70
N GLU A 322 -28.93 -0.99 -11.53
CA GLU A 322 -30.24 -1.52 -11.16
C GLU A 322 -30.11 -2.83 -10.38
N TYR A 323 -30.76 -2.90 -9.22
CA TYR A 323 -30.88 -4.12 -8.41
C TYR A 323 -32.27 -4.74 -8.61
N PRO A 324 -32.41 -6.07 -8.48
CA PRO A 324 -33.71 -6.71 -8.37
C PRO A 324 -34.51 -6.16 -7.17
N GLU A 325 -35.83 -6.24 -7.25
CA GLU A 325 -36.71 -5.84 -6.14
C GLU A 325 -36.37 -6.64 -4.87
N GLU A 326 -36.20 -5.94 -3.74
CA GLU A 326 -35.90 -6.58 -2.46
C GLU A 326 -37.12 -7.36 -1.98
N ARG A 327 -36.98 -8.69 -1.92
CA ARG A 327 -38.00 -9.58 -1.36
C ARG A 327 -38.06 -9.41 0.15
N ASN A 328 -39.24 -9.04 0.65
CA ASN A 328 -39.48 -9.01 2.09
C ASN A 328 -39.51 -10.44 2.67
N ALA A 329 -38.44 -10.83 3.35
CA ALA A 329 -38.32 -12.12 4.04
C ALA A 329 -38.53 -12.03 5.57
N GLU A 330 -39.11 -10.92 6.05
CA GLU A 330 -39.42 -10.74 7.47
C GLU A 330 -40.49 -11.75 7.93
N GLY A 331 -40.26 -12.40 9.07
CA GLY A 331 -41.16 -13.43 9.60
C GLY A 331 -41.13 -14.79 8.87
N GLU A 332 -40.42 -14.91 7.75
CA GLU A 332 -40.20 -16.20 7.09
C GLU A 332 -39.37 -17.16 7.95
N LYS A 333 -39.60 -18.47 7.81
CA LYS A 333 -38.70 -19.47 8.39
C LYS A 333 -37.28 -19.26 7.82
N PRO A 334 -36.22 -19.20 8.65
CA PRO A 334 -34.86 -19.02 8.15
C PRO A 334 -34.43 -20.15 7.21
N ARG A 335 -33.86 -19.76 6.08
CA ARG A 335 -33.33 -20.60 5.00
C ARG A 335 -31.92 -20.09 4.68
N VAL A 336 -30.94 -20.70 5.34
CA VAL A 336 -29.54 -20.27 5.30
C VAL A 336 -28.80 -20.96 4.15
N GLY A 337 -28.08 -20.19 3.35
CA GLY A 337 -27.05 -20.71 2.44
C GLY A 337 -25.66 -20.49 3.03
N VAL A 338 -24.83 -21.53 3.05
CA VAL A 338 -23.45 -21.47 3.57
C VAL A 338 -22.46 -21.68 2.42
N PHE A 339 -21.55 -20.74 2.21
CA PHE A 339 -20.51 -20.83 1.17
C PHE A 339 -19.13 -20.83 1.82
N VAL A 340 -18.39 -21.92 1.70
CA VAL A 340 -17.09 -22.10 2.35
C VAL A 340 -15.95 -21.90 1.34
N CYS A 341 -15.10 -20.91 1.57
CA CYS A 341 -14.06 -20.52 0.63
C CYS A 341 -12.75 -21.27 0.89
N HIS A 342 -12.10 -21.77 -0.16
CA HIS A 342 -10.73 -22.28 -0.09
C HIS A 342 -9.68 -21.17 -0.07
N CYS A 343 -9.97 -20.03 -0.71
CA CYS A 343 -9.03 -18.94 -0.92
C CYS A 343 -7.69 -19.44 -1.50
N GLY A 344 -7.77 -20.39 -2.44
CA GLY A 344 -6.63 -21.16 -2.93
C GLY A 344 -6.07 -22.03 -1.80
N ALA A 345 -4.76 -21.93 -1.55
CA ALA A 345 -4.11 -22.63 -0.45
C ALA A 345 -4.17 -21.87 0.89
N ASN A 346 -4.70 -20.64 0.92
CA ASN A 346 -4.71 -19.84 2.16
C ASN A 346 -5.59 -20.46 3.25
N ILE A 347 -6.75 -21.01 2.87
CA ILE A 347 -7.64 -21.75 3.77
C ILE A 347 -7.51 -23.24 3.49
N GLY A 348 -7.64 -23.66 2.22
CA GLY A 348 -7.70 -25.07 1.81
C GLY A 348 -6.46 -25.92 2.17
N ARG A 349 -5.28 -25.32 2.38
CA ARG A 349 -4.07 -26.05 2.81
C ARG A 349 -4.13 -26.53 4.27
N VAL A 350 -4.85 -25.79 5.10
CA VAL A 350 -4.87 -25.95 6.56
C VAL A 350 -6.21 -26.48 7.03
N VAL A 351 -7.31 -25.92 6.52
CA VAL A 351 -8.68 -26.32 6.86
C VAL A 351 -9.19 -27.27 5.77
N ASN A 352 -9.75 -28.41 6.17
CA ASN A 352 -10.48 -29.29 5.26
C ASN A 352 -11.84 -28.65 4.90
N VAL A 353 -11.81 -27.76 3.90
CA VAL A 353 -12.96 -26.97 3.46
C VAL A 353 -14.16 -27.82 3.03
N PRO A 354 -14.00 -28.91 2.25
CA PRO A 354 -15.12 -29.81 1.95
C PRO A 354 -15.79 -30.38 3.21
N SER A 355 -15.01 -30.79 4.22
CA SER A 355 -15.57 -31.28 5.48
C SER A 355 -16.33 -30.20 6.27
N VAL A 356 -15.91 -28.93 6.18
CA VAL A 356 -16.64 -27.81 6.78
C VAL A 356 -17.95 -27.55 6.05
N ALA A 357 -17.97 -27.61 4.72
CA ALA A 357 -19.19 -27.44 3.92
C ALA A 357 -20.21 -28.58 4.18
N GLU A 358 -19.72 -29.83 4.25
CA GLU A 358 -20.54 -30.98 4.61
C GLU A 358 -21.14 -30.85 6.02
N TYR A 359 -20.31 -30.50 7.01
CA TYR A 359 -20.80 -30.24 8.37
C TYR A 359 -21.86 -29.13 8.40
N ALA A 360 -21.63 -28.03 7.68
CA ALA A 360 -22.57 -26.92 7.60
C ALA A 360 -23.94 -27.35 7.05
N SER A 361 -23.98 -28.30 6.11
CA SER A 361 -25.23 -28.82 5.55
C SER A 361 -26.13 -29.52 6.58
N GLY A 362 -25.55 -30.03 7.67
CA GLY A 362 -26.29 -30.68 8.76
C GLY A 362 -26.82 -29.70 9.82
N LEU A 363 -26.45 -28.41 9.75
CA LEU A 363 -26.86 -27.42 10.73
C LEU A 363 -28.33 -27.02 10.56
N LYS A 364 -28.99 -26.71 11.68
CA LYS A 364 -30.38 -26.27 11.71
C LYS A 364 -30.60 -25.08 10.76
N ASN A 365 -31.68 -25.12 9.96
CA ASN A 365 -32.07 -24.09 9.01
C ASN A 365 -31.13 -23.87 7.80
N VAL A 366 -30.02 -24.62 7.69
CA VAL A 366 -29.20 -24.62 6.47
C VAL A 366 -29.89 -25.43 5.39
N VAL A 367 -30.12 -24.81 4.23
CA VAL A 367 -30.81 -25.43 3.09
C VAL A 367 -29.85 -25.70 1.93
N TYR A 368 -28.72 -24.99 1.91
CA TYR A 368 -27.68 -25.15 0.91
C TYR A 368 -26.31 -24.91 1.56
N ALA A 369 -25.36 -25.80 1.30
CA ALA A 369 -23.96 -25.59 1.67
C ALA A 369 -23.08 -26.01 0.50
N GLN A 370 -22.06 -25.21 0.18
CA GLN A 370 -21.13 -25.48 -0.91
C GLN A 370 -19.75 -24.92 -0.59
N ASP A 371 -18.71 -25.65 -0.96
CA ASP A 371 -17.36 -25.09 -1.03
C ASP A 371 -17.08 -24.42 -2.39
N THR A 372 -16.26 -23.38 -2.36
CA THR A 372 -15.87 -22.60 -3.54
C THR A 372 -14.40 -22.20 -3.45
N LEU A 373 -13.70 -22.25 -4.59
CA LEU A 373 -12.28 -21.93 -4.63
C LEU A 373 -12.01 -20.46 -4.21
N PHE A 374 -12.80 -19.52 -4.74
CA PHE A 374 -12.72 -18.08 -4.44
C PHE A 374 -14.12 -17.47 -4.36
N ALA A 375 -14.69 -17.39 -3.16
CA ALA A 375 -16.02 -16.81 -2.94
C ALA A 375 -16.16 -15.37 -3.46
N CYS A 376 -15.09 -14.57 -3.42
CA CYS A 376 -15.08 -13.17 -3.85
C CYS A 376 -14.86 -12.95 -5.35
N ALA A 377 -14.63 -14.00 -6.14
CA ALA A 377 -14.51 -13.86 -7.59
C ALA A 377 -15.85 -13.44 -8.20
N THR A 378 -15.86 -12.52 -9.16
CA THR A 378 -17.08 -11.91 -9.75
C THR A 378 -18.11 -12.95 -10.18
N ASP A 379 -17.68 -13.99 -10.89
CA ASP A 379 -18.58 -15.05 -11.35
C ASP A 379 -19.15 -15.89 -10.20
N THR A 380 -18.36 -16.08 -9.14
CA THR A 380 -18.81 -16.80 -7.95
C THR A 380 -19.80 -15.96 -7.15
N ALA A 381 -19.54 -14.66 -6.97
CA ALA A 381 -20.49 -13.73 -6.34
C ALA A 381 -21.82 -13.72 -7.11
N LYS A 382 -21.78 -13.60 -8.44
CA LYS A 382 -22.98 -13.69 -9.29
C LYS A 382 -23.73 -15.02 -9.08
N LYS A 383 -23.02 -16.14 -9.04
CA LYS A 383 -23.61 -17.46 -8.78
C LYS A 383 -24.22 -17.59 -7.39
N ILE A 384 -23.64 -16.94 -6.36
CA ILE A 384 -24.25 -16.85 -5.03
C ILE A 384 -25.59 -16.10 -5.15
N GLY A 385 -25.63 -14.97 -5.86
CA GLY A 385 -26.87 -14.22 -6.15
C GLY A 385 -27.93 -15.05 -6.88
N GLU A 386 -27.53 -15.84 -7.88
CA GLU A 386 -28.41 -16.78 -8.58
C GLU A 386 -28.94 -17.87 -7.63
N THR A 387 -28.06 -18.44 -6.81
CA THR A 387 -28.41 -19.49 -5.83
C THR A 387 -29.41 -18.96 -4.79
N ILE A 388 -29.26 -17.70 -4.34
CA ILE A 388 -30.21 -17.04 -3.44
C ILE A 388 -31.63 -17.08 -4.04
N ARG A 389 -31.77 -16.74 -5.31
CA ARG A 389 -33.06 -16.77 -6.02
C ARG A 389 -33.57 -18.19 -6.24
N GLU A 390 -32.74 -19.07 -6.81
CA GLU A 390 -33.14 -20.43 -7.20
C GLU A 390 -33.54 -21.30 -6.00
N LYS A 391 -32.83 -21.16 -4.87
CA LYS A 391 -33.08 -21.95 -3.65
C LYS A 391 -33.98 -21.23 -2.65
N GLY A 392 -34.40 -19.99 -2.94
CA GLY A 392 -35.19 -19.16 -2.03
C GLY A 392 -34.50 -18.97 -0.69
N LEU A 393 -33.22 -18.62 -0.71
CA LEU A 393 -32.46 -18.34 0.51
C LEU A 393 -32.90 -16.97 1.06
N ASN A 394 -32.93 -16.84 2.38
CA ASN A 394 -33.19 -15.56 3.04
C ASN A 394 -32.12 -15.16 4.05
N ARG A 395 -31.09 -15.99 4.22
CA ARG A 395 -29.87 -15.70 5.00
C ARG A 395 -28.67 -16.30 4.28
N VAL A 396 -27.53 -15.63 4.36
CA VAL A 396 -26.29 -16.10 3.71
C VAL A 396 -25.13 -15.99 4.69
N VAL A 397 -24.38 -17.09 4.84
CA VAL A 397 -23.12 -17.14 5.57
C VAL A 397 -22.01 -17.42 4.57
N VAL A 398 -20.98 -16.57 4.55
CA VAL A 398 -19.75 -16.86 3.81
C VAL A 398 -18.62 -17.14 4.80
N ALA A 399 -18.06 -18.35 4.75
CA ALA A 399 -16.94 -18.76 5.56
C ALA A 399 -15.63 -18.55 4.79
N ALA A 400 -14.96 -17.42 5.03
CA ALA A 400 -13.81 -16.99 4.23
C ALA A 400 -12.85 -16.08 5.05
N CYS A 401 -12.58 -14.89 4.52
CA CYS A 401 -11.68 -13.88 5.06
C CYS A 401 -12.37 -12.92 6.04
N THR A 402 -11.62 -11.94 6.52
CA THR A 402 -12.12 -10.89 7.42
C THR A 402 -13.28 -10.05 6.82
N PRO A 403 -14.35 -9.79 7.59
CA PRO A 403 -15.44 -8.92 7.17
C PRO A 403 -14.96 -7.50 6.82
N ARG A 404 -13.87 -7.03 7.46
CA ARG A 404 -13.26 -5.71 7.22
C ARG A 404 -12.90 -5.42 5.76
N THR A 405 -12.79 -6.46 4.93
CA THR A 405 -12.39 -6.34 3.52
C THR A 405 -13.52 -6.66 2.54
N HIS A 406 -14.22 -7.77 2.73
CA HIS A 406 -15.14 -8.31 1.72
C HIS A 406 -16.61 -8.36 2.16
N GLU A 407 -16.96 -7.94 3.38
CA GLU A 407 -18.36 -7.83 3.77
C GLU A 407 -19.17 -6.92 2.83
N PRO A 408 -18.69 -5.72 2.42
CA PRO A 408 -19.42 -4.89 1.46
C PRO A 408 -19.70 -5.60 0.12
N LEU A 409 -18.74 -6.37 -0.40
CA LEU A 409 -18.91 -7.16 -1.63
C LEU A 409 -20.04 -8.17 -1.51
N PHE A 410 -20.11 -8.89 -0.39
CA PHE A 410 -21.14 -9.92 -0.20
C PHE A 410 -22.50 -9.30 0.14
N ARG A 411 -22.55 -8.18 0.85
CA ARG A 411 -23.80 -7.41 1.02
C ARG A 411 -24.38 -6.98 -0.34
N GLU A 412 -23.53 -6.50 -1.24
CA GLU A 412 -23.90 -6.20 -2.63
C GLU A 412 -24.38 -7.46 -3.38
N THR A 413 -23.74 -8.60 -3.16
CA THR A 413 -24.18 -9.90 -3.72
C THR A 413 -25.59 -10.29 -3.25
N LEU A 414 -25.96 -9.99 -1.99
CA LEU A 414 -27.31 -10.23 -1.47
C LEU A 414 -28.35 -9.32 -2.13
N ARG A 415 -28.01 -8.03 -2.34
CA ARG A 415 -28.87 -7.09 -3.09
C ARG A 415 -29.09 -7.57 -4.52
N GLU A 416 -28.02 -8.02 -5.19
CA GLU A 416 -28.13 -8.67 -6.50
C GLU A 416 -28.96 -9.95 -6.45
N GLY A 417 -28.93 -10.68 -5.34
CA GLY A 417 -29.80 -11.83 -5.06
C GLY A 417 -31.26 -11.48 -4.78
N GLY A 418 -31.60 -10.20 -4.60
CA GLY A 418 -32.95 -9.72 -4.29
C GLY A 418 -33.35 -9.85 -2.82
N ILE A 419 -32.40 -9.91 -1.88
CA ILE A 419 -32.68 -9.93 -0.44
C ILE A 419 -31.89 -8.84 0.32
N ASN A 420 -32.37 -8.46 1.50
CA ASN A 420 -31.76 -7.41 2.31
C ASN A 420 -30.28 -7.71 2.64
N PRO A 421 -29.36 -6.74 2.49
CA PRO A 421 -27.93 -6.95 2.74
C PRO A 421 -27.59 -7.33 4.20
N TYR A 422 -28.44 -6.98 5.17
CA TYR A 422 -28.23 -7.29 6.59
C TYR A 422 -28.61 -8.71 6.99
N TYR A 423 -29.03 -9.53 6.02
CA TYR A 423 -29.15 -10.98 6.18
C TYR A 423 -27.85 -11.74 5.91
N PHE A 424 -26.75 -11.01 5.72
CA PHE A 424 -25.41 -11.55 5.55
C PHE A 424 -24.68 -11.72 6.88
N GLU A 425 -23.88 -12.78 6.98
CA GLU A 425 -22.93 -13.01 8.06
C GLU A 425 -21.61 -13.55 7.51
N MET A 426 -20.49 -13.07 8.06
CA MET A 426 -19.15 -13.51 7.67
C MET A 426 -18.52 -14.40 8.75
N ALA A 427 -18.20 -15.64 8.40
CA ALA A 427 -17.42 -16.56 9.23
C ALA A 427 -15.93 -16.44 8.86
N ASN A 428 -15.14 -15.72 9.68
CA ASN A 428 -13.71 -15.55 9.42
C ASN A 428 -12.91 -16.82 9.77
N ILE A 429 -12.64 -17.66 8.77
CA ILE A 429 -11.87 -18.90 8.90
C ILE A 429 -10.46 -18.79 8.31
N ARG A 430 -10.03 -17.59 7.88
CA ARG A 430 -8.69 -17.34 7.35
C ARG A 430 -7.79 -16.67 8.39
N GLU A 431 -8.00 -15.36 8.63
CA GLU A 431 -7.19 -14.59 9.57
C GLU A 431 -7.33 -15.11 11.02
N HIS A 432 -8.51 -15.60 11.38
CA HIS A 432 -8.79 -16.10 12.75
C HIS A 432 -8.65 -17.63 12.89
N CYS A 433 -8.37 -18.35 11.80
CA CYS A 433 -8.20 -19.80 11.83
C CYS A 433 -7.03 -20.28 10.97
N SER A 434 -7.17 -20.41 9.64
CA SER A 434 -6.18 -21.10 8.81
C SER A 434 -4.77 -20.51 8.88
N TRP A 435 -4.62 -19.18 8.92
CA TRP A 435 -3.31 -18.52 8.95
C TRP A 435 -2.58 -18.66 10.29
N VAL A 436 -3.32 -18.75 11.39
CA VAL A 436 -2.75 -18.82 12.74
C VAL A 436 -2.56 -20.25 13.24
N HIS A 437 -3.21 -21.24 12.59
CA HIS A 437 -3.15 -22.66 12.96
C HIS A 437 -2.55 -23.55 11.86
N ALA A 438 -1.61 -23.01 11.08
CA ALA A 438 -1.06 -23.70 9.90
C ALA A 438 -0.40 -25.08 10.22
N ARG A 439 0.01 -25.29 11.48
CA ARG A 439 0.63 -26.53 11.97
C ARG A 439 -0.36 -27.52 12.60
N GLU A 440 -1.61 -27.12 12.84
CA GLU A 440 -2.62 -27.88 13.60
C GLU A 440 -3.88 -28.07 12.75
N LYS A 441 -3.76 -28.76 11.61
CA LYS A 441 -4.79 -28.80 10.56
C LYS A 441 -6.12 -29.39 11.04
N GLU A 442 -6.09 -30.44 11.85
CA GLU A 442 -7.27 -31.10 12.39
C GLU A 442 -8.02 -30.15 13.34
N ILE A 443 -7.29 -29.50 14.26
CA ILE A 443 -7.84 -28.51 15.20
C ILE A 443 -8.36 -27.29 14.44
N ALA A 444 -7.63 -26.81 13.44
CA ALA A 444 -8.06 -25.71 12.58
C ALA A 444 -9.36 -26.04 11.83
N THR A 445 -9.51 -27.27 11.35
CA THR A 445 -10.74 -27.73 10.70
C THR A 445 -11.90 -27.76 11.68
N GLN A 446 -11.69 -28.25 12.91
CA GLN A 446 -12.72 -28.24 13.94
C GLN A 446 -13.12 -26.81 14.33
N LYS A 447 -12.13 -25.95 14.58
CA LYS A 447 -12.37 -24.52 14.87
C LYS A 447 -13.15 -23.84 13.74
N ALA A 448 -12.86 -24.17 12.48
CA ALA A 448 -13.60 -23.63 11.34
C ALA A 448 -15.07 -24.08 11.34
N LYS A 449 -15.36 -25.33 11.69
CA LYS A 449 -16.74 -25.83 11.89
C LYS A 449 -17.46 -25.06 12.99
N ASP A 450 -16.79 -24.82 14.11
CA ASP A 450 -17.36 -24.08 15.24
C ASP A 450 -17.68 -22.63 14.86
N ILE A 451 -16.75 -21.94 14.18
CA ILE A 451 -16.98 -20.57 13.67
C ILE A 451 -18.18 -20.54 12.70
N VAL A 452 -18.29 -21.52 11.80
CA VAL A 452 -19.44 -21.61 10.88
C VAL A 452 -20.73 -21.86 11.65
N ARG A 453 -20.74 -22.75 12.65
CA ARG A 453 -21.90 -23.01 13.51
C ARG A 453 -22.35 -21.74 14.26
N MET A 454 -21.40 -21.00 14.84
CA MET A 454 -21.63 -19.71 15.50
C MET A 454 -22.27 -18.70 14.54
N SER A 455 -21.69 -18.54 13.35
CA SER A 455 -22.21 -17.61 12.34
C SER A 455 -23.59 -18.02 11.82
N VAL A 456 -23.86 -19.30 11.58
CA VAL A 456 -25.20 -19.78 11.20
C VAL A 456 -26.22 -19.49 12.31
N ALA A 457 -25.86 -19.71 13.58
CA ALA A 457 -26.74 -19.43 14.71
C ALA A 457 -27.12 -17.94 14.80
N ARG A 458 -26.17 -17.03 14.58
CA ARG A 458 -26.42 -15.58 14.47
C ARG A 458 -27.25 -15.25 13.24
N ALA A 459 -26.90 -15.78 12.06
CA ALA A 459 -27.58 -15.49 10.80
C ALA A 459 -29.09 -15.79 10.84
N ILE A 460 -29.49 -16.85 11.54
CA ILE A 460 -30.90 -17.23 11.75
C ILE A 460 -31.71 -16.12 12.44
N ARG A 461 -31.08 -15.29 13.26
CA ARG A 461 -31.71 -14.23 14.06
C ARG A 461 -31.69 -12.85 13.39
N LEU A 462 -30.80 -12.66 12.40
CA LEU A 462 -30.69 -11.40 11.67
C LEU A 462 -32.04 -10.96 11.10
N LYS A 463 -32.25 -9.65 11.15
CA LYS A 463 -33.44 -8.93 10.67
C LYS A 463 -33.03 -7.99 9.51
N PRO A 464 -33.97 -7.65 8.61
CA PRO A 464 -33.65 -6.73 7.53
C PRO A 464 -33.51 -5.34 8.11
N LEU A 465 -32.46 -4.61 7.70
CA LEU A 465 -32.27 -3.22 8.11
C LEU A 465 -32.38 -2.31 6.90
N LYS A 466 -32.90 -1.11 7.14
CA LYS A 466 -32.96 -0.05 6.14
C LYS A 466 -31.72 0.83 6.27
N GLU A 467 -31.07 1.04 5.16
CA GLU A 467 -30.04 2.07 5.05
C GLU A 467 -30.72 3.41 4.80
N PHE A 468 -30.04 4.49 5.18
CA PHE A 468 -30.57 5.84 5.01
C PHE A 468 -29.60 6.66 4.19
N ASP A 469 -30.11 7.38 3.21
CA ASP A 469 -29.32 8.29 2.41
C ASP A 469 -29.18 9.64 3.12
N LEU A 470 -27.94 10.04 3.37
CA LEU A 470 -27.60 11.27 4.04
C LEU A 470 -26.99 12.23 3.02
N PRO A 471 -27.46 13.49 2.92
CA PRO A 471 -26.95 14.43 1.93
C PRO A 471 -25.45 14.66 2.14
N VAL A 472 -24.69 14.88 1.08
CA VAL A 472 -23.26 15.20 1.17
C VAL A 472 -23.05 16.70 1.09
N ASP A 473 -22.42 17.28 2.11
CA ASP A 473 -21.87 18.64 2.03
C ASP A 473 -20.72 18.64 1.01
N LYS A 474 -20.90 19.40 -0.07
CA LYS A 474 -19.98 19.42 -1.22
C LYS A 474 -18.69 20.22 -0.94
N ARG A 475 -18.47 20.67 0.29
CA ARG A 475 -17.24 21.35 0.72
C ARG A 475 -16.22 20.35 1.27
N ALA A 476 -14.95 20.67 1.08
CA ALA A 476 -13.83 19.93 1.65
C ALA A 476 -13.15 20.74 2.75
N LEU A 477 -12.58 20.04 3.72
CA LEU A 477 -11.60 20.58 4.66
C LEU A 477 -10.22 20.00 4.33
N VAL A 478 -9.19 20.84 4.24
CA VAL A 478 -7.79 20.43 4.13
C VAL A 478 -7.02 20.97 5.32
N VAL A 479 -6.32 20.10 6.05
CA VAL A 479 -5.60 20.44 7.29
C VAL A 479 -4.10 20.41 7.02
N GLY A 480 -3.48 21.58 6.90
CA GLY A 480 -2.07 21.79 6.61
C GLY A 480 -1.85 22.47 5.25
N GLY A 481 -1.28 23.67 5.26
CA GLY A 481 -1.00 24.51 4.11
C GLY A 481 0.38 24.30 3.47
N GLY A 482 1.00 23.13 3.67
CA GLY A 482 2.19 22.72 2.93
C GLY A 482 1.89 22.37 1.46
N VAL A 483 2.92 21.98 0.70
CA VAL A 483 2.75 21.58 -0.72
C VAL A 483 1.64 20.53 -0.90
N ALA A 484 1.61 19.51 -0.03
CA ALA A 484 0.60 18.46 -0.10
C ALA A 484 -0.84 19.00 0.00
N GLY A 485 -1.13 19.78 1.04
CA GLY A 485 -2.47 20.31 1.27
C GLY A 485 -2.87 21.34 0.22
N MET A 486 -1.96 22.23 -0.18
CA MET A 486 -2.21 23.18 -1.26
C MET A 486 -2.51 22.49 -2.60
N THR A 487 -1.76 21.43 -2.96
CA THR A 487 -2.02 20.65 -4.16
C THR A 487 -3.36 19.92 -4.08
N SER A 488 -3.70 19.29 -2.96
CA SER A 488 -5.00 18.65 -2.78
C SER A 488 -6.15 19.67 -2.84
N ALA A 489 -5.99 20.84 -2.21
CA ALA A 489 -6.99 21.90 -2.22
C ALA A 489 -7.26 22.42 -3.64
N LEU A 490 -6.21 22.74 -4.41
CA LEU A 490 -6.37 23.15 -5.80
C LEU A 490 -6.97 22.05 -6.67
N SER A 491 -6.56 20.79 -6.46
CA SER A 491 -7.10 19.65 -7.21
C SER A 491 -8.62 19.50 -7.02
N LEU A 492 -9.12 19.65 -5.78
CA LEU A 492 -10.54 19.63 -5.46
C LEU A 492 -11.25 20.87 -6.02
N ALA A 493 -10.63 22.04 -5.89
CA ALA A 493 -11.22 23.31 -6.32
C ALA A 493 -11.37 23.41 -7.84
N ASN A 494 -10.36 22.93 -8.60
CA ASN A 494 -10.41 22.82 -10.05
C ASN A 494 -11.49 21.84 -10.55
N GLN A 495 -11.98 20.95 -9.68
CA GLN A 495 -13.10 20.05 -9.99
C GLN A 495 -14.47 20.66 -9.66
N GLY A 496 -14.51 21.88 -9.12
CA GLY A 496 -15.73 22.60 -8.78
C GLY A 496 -16.17 22.49 -7.32
N PHE A 497 -15.35 21.90 -6.43
CA PHE A 497 -15.68 21.80 -5.00
C PHE A 497 -15.11 23.00 -4.23
N GLU A 498 -15.85 23.50 -3.24
CA GLU A 498 -15.35 24.55 -2.33
C GLU A 498 -14.46 23.93 -1.26
N VAL A 499 -13.35 24.59 -0.93
CA VAL A 499 -12.32 24.03 -0.04
C VAL A 499 -11.96 25.02 1.05
N ASN A 500 -11.98 24.56 2.29
CA ASN A 500 -11.43 25.28 3.44
C ASN A 500 -10.03 24.74 3.75
N LEU A 501 -8.98 25.54 3.56
CA LEU A 501 -7.59 25.16 3.82
C LEU A 501 -7.13 25.79 5.14
N LEU A 502 -6.84 24.95 6.13
CA LEU A 502 -6.32 25.38 7.44
C LEU A 502 -4.80 25.29 7.47
N GLU A 503 -4.16 26.34 7.97
CA GLU A 503 -2.73 26.41 8.24
C GLU A 503 -2.48 26.89 9.67
N LYS A 504 -1.60 26.20 10.39
CA LYS A 504 -1.25 26.53 11.78
C LYS A 504 -0.39 27.79 11.86
N ASP A 505 0.49 27.98 10.87
CA ASP A 505 1.43 29.09 10.79
C ASP A 505 0.78 30.32 10.14
N ALA A 506 1.49 31.44 10.14
CA ALA A 506 1.03 32.67 9.49
C ALA A 506 1.03 32.59 7.96
N ASP A 507 1.87 31.72 7.40
CA ASP A 507 2.12 31.61 5.96
C ASP A 507 2.00 30.16 5.48
N LEU A 508 1.53 30.00 4.24
CA LEU A 508 1.51 28.73 3.55
C LEU A 508 2.93 28.28 3.13
N GLY A 509 3.07 26.98 2.88
CA GLY A 509 4.25 26.37 2.24
C GLY A 509 4.98 25.34 3.08
N GLY A 510 4.82 25.37 4.41
CA GLY A 510 5.45 24.40 5.32
C GLY A 510 6.96 24.25 5.08
N MET A 511 7.46 23.01 5.15
CA MET A 511 8.90 22.72 4.99
C MET A 511 9.48 23.11 3.62
N ALA A 512 8.65 23.20 2.58
CA ALA A 512 9.11 23.58 1.24
C ALA A 512 9.71 25.00 1.21
N ARG A 513 9.36 25.87 2.16
CA ARG A 513 9.97 27.20 2.32
C ARG A 513 11.48 27.15 2.59
N ARG A 514 11.98 26.05 3.17
CA ARG A 514 13.41 25.85 3.47
C ARG A 514 14.16 25.08 2.37
N ILE A 515 13.44 24.53 1.39
CA ILE A 515 14.02 23.69 0.32
C ILE A 515 14.12 24.53 -0.95
N HIS A 516 15.34 24.71 -1.46
CA HIS A 516 15.56 25.59 -2.62
C HIS A 516 15.59 24.83 -3.95
N SER A 517 16.12 23.61 -3.94
CA SER A 517 16.24 22.77 -5.13
C SER A 517 16.02 21.29 -4.81
N THR A 518 15.54 20.55 -5.80
CA THR A 518 15.48 19.08 -5.81
C THR A 518 16.75 18.47 -6.40
N LEU A 519 16.89 17.14 -6.31
CA LEU A 519 18.02 16.42 -6.89
C LEU A 519 17.99 16.49 -8.43
N GLU A 520 16.79 16.53 -9.00
CA GLU A 520 16.50 16.62 -10.42
C GLU A 520 16.66 18.04 -10.99
N GLY A 521 16.93 19.03 -10.13
CA GLY A 521 17.20 20.42 -10.53
C GLY A 521 15.98 21.34 -10.58
N LEU A 522 14.80 20.90 -10.12
CA LEU A 522 13.63 21.78 -9.96
C LEU A 522 13.93 22.89 -8.94
N ASP A 523 13.65 24.14 -9.32
CA ASP A 523 13.57 25.29 -8.40
C ASP A 523 12.29 25.21 -7.57
N VAL A 524 12.45 24.84 -6.31
CA VAL A 524 11.34 24.62 -5.38
C VAL A 524 10.72 25.94 -4.94
N GLN A 525 11.50 27.02 -4.82
CA GLN A 525 10.97 28.32 -4.41
C GLN A 525 10.08 28.89 -5.51
N THR A 526 10.51 28.88 -6.76
CA THR A 526 9.67 29.33 -7.89
C THR A 526 8.37 28.54 -7.97
N TYR A 527 8.44 27.20 -7.85
CA TYR A 527 7.26 26.34 -7.81
C TYR A 527 6.33 26.70 -6.64
N LEU A 528 6.88 26.85 -5.43
CA LEU A 528 6.13 27.13 -4.23
C LEU A 528 5.39 28.46 -4.31
N HIS A 529 6.06 29.54 -4.74
CA HIS A 529 5.41 30.84 -4.94
C HIS A 529 4.26 30.75 -5.94
N GLY A 530 4.46 30.03 -7.04
CA GLY A 530 3.41 29.77 -8.03
C GLY A 530 2.22 29.00 -7.46
N LEU A 531 2.48 28.01 -6.61
CA LEU A 531 1.44 27.21 -5.94
C LEU A 531 0.64 28.05 -4.94
N ILE A 532 1.33 28.81 -4.07
CA ILE A 532 0.71 29.71 -3.09
C ILE A 532 -0.17 30.75 -3.79
N ARG A 533 0.35 31.35 -4.87
CA ARG A 533 -0.40 32.32 -5.67
C ARG A 533 -1.70 31.71 -6.21
N LYS A 534 -1.62 30.53 -6.83
CA LYS A 534 -2.80 29.83 -7.35
C LYS A 534 -3.83 29.55 -6.26
N VAL A 535 -3.40 29.17 -5.06
CA VAL A 535 -4.28 28.91 -3.92
C VAL A 535 -5.02 30.19 -3.49
N TYR A 536 -4.31 31.30 -3.31
CA TYR A 536 -4.93 32.56 -2.89
C TYR A 536 -5.81 33.21 -3.97
N GLU A 537 -5.48 33.01 -5.25
CA GLU A 537 -6.26 33.54 -6.38
C GLU A 537 -7.49 32.67 -6.71
N HIS A 538 -7.58 31.43 -6.22
CA HIS A 538 -8.68 30.53 -6.56
C HIS A 538 -9.99 30.94 -5.85
N PRO A 539 -11.10 31.15 -6.58
CA PRO A 539 -12.32 31.75 -6.01
C PRO A 539 -13.03 30.87 -4.96
N THR A 540 -12.80 29.56 -5.00
CA THR A 540 -13.45 28.58 -4.11
C THR A 540 -12.51 27.98 -3.06
N VAL A 541 -11.29 28.50 -2.93
CA VAL A 541 -10.37 28.09 -1.85
C VAL A 541 -10.33 29.16 -0.77
N HIS A 542 -10.76 28.79 0.44
CA HIS A 542 -10.81 29.65 1.60
C HIS A 542 -9.66 29.29 2.56
N VAL A 543 -8.65 30.15 2.60
CA VAL A 543 -7.45 29.95 3.42
C VAL A 543 -7.65 30.55 4.81
N PHE A 544 -7.36 29.76 5.84
CA PHE A 544 -7.34 30.19 7.23
C PHE A 544 -5.95 29.90 7.82
N THR A 545 -5.12 30.94 7.97
CA THR A 545 -3.82 30.86 8.64
C THR A 545 -3.97 31.11 10.15
N ASN A 546 -2.92 30.86 10.94
CA ASN A 546 -2.95 30.95 12.40
C ASN A 546 -4.15 30.20 13.01
N SER A 547 -4.43 29.01 12.46
CA SER A 547 -5.67 28.27 12.70
C SER A 547 -5.38 26.94 13.40
N THR A 548 -6.16 26.66 14.46
CA THR A 548 -6.05 25.42 15.25
C THR A 548 -7.41 24.78 15.44
N ILE A 549 -7.48 23.46 15.33
CA ILE A 549 -8.73 22.71 15.50
C ILE A 549 -8.98 22.51 16.99
N THR A 550 -10.19 22.79 17.44
CA THR A 550 -10.61 22.61 18.84
C THR A 550 -11.61 21.46 19.02
N GLY A 551 -12.26 21.03 17.95
CA GLY A 551 -13.16 19.89 17.96
C GLY A 551 -13.63 19.48 16.57
N VAL A 552 -13.94 18.20 16.40
CA VAL A 552 -14.55 17.65 15.18
C VAL A 552 -15.72 16.79 15.59
N SER A 553 -16.84 16.94 14.89
CA SER A 553 -18.04 16.15 15.07
C SER A 553 -18.67 15.82 13.70
N GLY A 554 -19.67 14.95 13.69
CA GLY A 554 -20.31 14.48 12.47
C GLY A 554 -19.68 13.23 11.90
N TYR A 555 -20.01 12.93 10.65
CA TYR A 555 -19.69 11.67 9.96
C TYR A 555 -19.43 11.93 8.47
N VAL A 556 -19.06 10.90 7.72
CA VAL A 556 -18.80 10.99 6.28
C VAL A 556 -19.92 11.75 5.55
N GLY A 557 -19.55 12.76 4.75
CA GLY A 557 -20.49 13.62 4.06
C GLY A 557 -21.08 14.77 4.88
N ASN A 558 -20.99 14.75 6.22
CA ASN A 558 -21.52 15.81 7.11
C ASN A 558 -20.66 15.99 8.37
N PHE A 559 -19.46 16.52 8.21
CA PHE A 559 -18.61 16.91 9.32
C PHE A 559 -18.81 18.38 9.71
N ALA A 560 -18.62 18.67 10.99
CA ALA A 560 -18.49 20.01 11.53
C ALA A 560 -17.20 20.10 12.36
N THR A 561 -16.28 20.97 11.92
CA THR A 561 -14.98 21.21 12.57
C THR A 561 -14.97 22.59 13.20
N ASN A 562 -14.76 22.64 14.51
CA ASN A 562 -14.53 23.87 15.25
C ASN A 562 -13.05 24.26 15.14
N VAL A 563 -12.82 25.50 14.72
CA VAL A 563 -11.49 26.06 14.46
C VAL A 563 -11.37 27.39 15.19
N LYS A 564 -10.25 27.58 15.87
CA LYS A 564 -9.82 28.87 16.37
C LYS A 564 -8.89 29.52 15.33
N VAL A 565 -9.34 30.61 14.73
CA VAL A 565 -8.60 31.41 13.73
C VAL A 565 -8.13 32.69 14.42
N GLY A 566 -6.86 32.73 14.83
CA GLY A 566 -6.35 33.78 15.72
C GLY A 566 -7.12 33.81 17.06
N TRP A 567 -7.98 34.82 17.25
CA TRP A 567 -8.81 34.98 18.45
C TRP A 567 -10.28 34.56 18.26
N MET A 568 -10.70 34.29 17.03
CA MET A 568 -12.10 33.98 16.71
C MET A 568 -12.31 32.47 16.68
N GLU A 569 -13.44 32.01 17.21
CA GLU A 569 -13.91 30.63 17.01
C GLU A 569 -14.89 30.59 15.84
N LYS A 570 -14.76 29.57 15.00
CA LYS A 570 -15.59 29.35 13.81
C LYS A 570 -15.87 27.86 13.64
N GLU A 571 -17.12 27.53 13.35
CA GLU A 571 -17.52 26.19 12.86
C GLU A 571 -17.40 26.15 11.34
N ILE A 572 -16.75 25.12 10.80
CA ILE A 572 -16.63 24.85 9.36
C ILE A 572 -17.33 23.52 9.07
N ARG A 573 -18.32 23.55 8.18
CA ARG A 573 -19.01 22.35 7.71
C ARG A 573 -18.43 21.86 6.39
N HIS A 574 -18.26 20.56 6.26
CA HIS A 574 -17.64 19.92 5.10
C HIS A 574 -18.03 18.45 5.01
N GLY A 575 -17.97 17.85 3.81
CA GLY A 575 -18.29 16.44 3.60
C GLY A 575 -17.09 15.51 3.80
N ILE A 576 -15.87 16.03 3.63
CA ILE A 576 -14.62 15.26 3.75
C ILE A 576 -13.51 16.10 4.36
N ALA A 577 -12.54 15.42 4.97
CA ALA A 577 -11.29 16.03 5.42
C ALA A 577 -10.05 15.37 4.80
N ILE A 578 -9.06 16.16 4.39
CA ILE A 578 -7.73 15.70 3.98
C ILE A 578 -6.70 16.18 5.00
N ILE A 579 -6.01 15.24 5.64
CA ILE A 579 -4.96 15.52 6.63
C ILE A 579 -3.61 15.60 5.92
N ALA A 580 -3.01 16.79 5.94
CA ALA A 580 -1.79 17.16 5.22
C ALA A 580 -0.81 17.95 6.11
N THR A 581 -0.76 17.60 7.40
CA THR A 581 -0.08 18.36 8.46
C THR A 581 1.44 18.45 8.28
N GLY A 582 2.03 17.55 7.49
CA GLY A 582 3.46 17.53 7.21
C GLY A 582 4.28 16.83 8.29
N ALA A 583 5.55 17.20 8.36
CA ALA A 583 6.54 16.66 9.28
C ALA A 583 7.65 17.71 9.50
N GLU A 584 8.48 17.49 10.52
CA GLU A 584 9.57 18.39 10.90
C GLU A 584 10.94 17.72 10.77
N GLU A 585 11.97 18.55 10.70
CA GLU A 585 13.36 18.12 10.77
C GLU A 585 13.72 17.86 12.24
N TYR A 586 14.25 16.68 12.53
CA TYR A 586 14.84 16.38 13.83
C TYR A 586 16.02 17.32 14.11
N LYS A 587 16.08 17.89 15.31
CA LYS A 587 17.23 18.65 15.79
C LYS A 587 18.18 17.73 16.57
N PRO A 588 19.34 17.36 16.01
CA PRO A 588 20.22 16.37 16.62
C PRO A 588 20.73 16.79 18.00
N THR A 589 20.80 15.85 18.94
CA THR A 589 21.50 16.05 20.23
C THR A 589 22.89 15.40 20.24
N GLU A 590 23.24 14.76 19.12
CA GLU A 590 24.47 14.00 18.88
C GLU A 590 25.43 14.77 17.94
N TYR A 591 26.69 14.32 17.87
CA TYR A 591 27.72 14.87 16.97
C TYR A 591 27.99 16.37 17.10
N LEU A 592 27.90 16.92 18.32
CA LEU A 592 28.19 18.34 18.63
C LEU A 592 27.26 19.37 17.94
N TYR A 593 26.11 18.94 17.42
CA TYR A 593 25.10 19.86 16.89
C TYR A 593 24.66 20.87 17.97
N GLY A 594 24.59 22.15 17.60
CA GLY A 594 24.30 23.25 18.51
C GLY A 594 25.42 23.61 19.50
N LYS A 595 26.55 22.89 19.48
CA LYS A 595 27.72 23.17 20.33
C LYS A 595 28.91 23.74 19.55
N ASP A 596 29.00 23.46 18.26
CA ASP A 596 30.03 24.00 17.34
C ASP A 596 29.37 24.49 16.05
N ASP A 597 29.67 25.73 15.64
CA ASP A 597 29.03 26.40 14.49
C ASP A 597 29.36 25.77 13.13
N ARG A 598 30.36 24.87 13.08
CA ARG A 598 30.73 24.08 11.89
C ARG A 598 29.84 22.86 11.70
N VAL A 599 29.00 22.52 12.68
CA VAL A 599 28.09 21.37 12.61
C VAL A 599 26.70 21.83 12.17
N LEU A 600 26.26 21.36 11.01
CA LEU A 600 24.99 21.73 10.38
C LEU A 600 24.14 20.51 10.07
N THR A 601 22.85 20.72 9.87
CA THR A 601 21.98 19.77 9.18
C THR A 601 22.10 19.90 7.66
N GLN A 602 21.64 18.89 6.92
CA GLN A 602 21.55 18.98 5.45
C GLN A 602 20.64 20.12 4.97
N LEU A 603 19.59 20.45 5.72
CA LEU A 603 18.69 21.55 5.36
C LEU A 603 19.37 22.91 5.54
N GLU A 604 20.08 23.12 6.64
CA GLU A 604 20.87 24.34 6.90
C GLU A 604 22.00 24.51 5.87
N LEU A 605 22.68 23.42 5.50
CA LEU A 605 23.65 23.48 4.41
C LEU A 605 22.98 23.89 3.08
N GLY A 606 21.82 23.31 2.77
CA GLY A 606 21.06 23.67 1.57
C GLY A 606 20.69 25.16 1.51
N GLU A 607 20.31 25.74 2.65
CA GLU A 607 20.03 27.18 2.80
C GLU A 607 21.29 28.02 2.57
N ARG A 608 22.44 27.61 3.12
CA ARG A 608 23.72 28.32 2.92
C ARG A 608 24.20 28.27 1.47
N ILE A 609 24.03 27.13 0.79
CA ILE A 609 24.32 26.98 -0.64
C ILE A 609 23.43 27.94 -1.45
N ALA A 610 22.12 27.98 -1.16
CA ALA A 610 21.19 28.83 -1.88
C ALA A 610 21.44 30.33 -1.66
N ASN A 611 21.88 30.72 -0.46
CA ASN A 611 22.25 32.09 -0.13
C ASN A 611 23.62 32.51 -0.70
N GLY A 612 24.36 31.60 -1.34
CA GLY A 612 25.66 31.91 -1.94
C GLY A 612 26.74 32.27 -0.94
N GLU A 613 26.77 31.62 0.23
CA GLU A 613 27.75 31.92 1.28
C GLU A 613 29.20 31.76 0.76
N GLU A 614 29.98 32.84 0.78
CA GLU A 614 31.33 32.89 0.18
C GLU A 614 32.29 31.84 0.75
N LYS A 615 32.14 31.49 2.03
CA LYS A 615 32.98 30.46 2.69
C LYS A 615 32.90 29.10 2.01
N LEU A 616 31.78 28.77 1.37
CA LEU A 616 31.59 27.51 0.66
C LEU A 616 32.35 27.46 -0.68
N ASN A 617 32.91 28.57 -1.15
CA ASN A 617 33.79 28.59 -2.33
C ASN A 617 35.22 28.14 -2.01
N ASN A 618 35.59 28.08 -0.73
CA ASN A 618 36.93 27.65 -0.31
C ASN A 618 37.09 26.12 -0.45
N PRO A 619 38.32 25.61 -0.61
CA PRO A 619 38.57 24.18 -0.50
C PRO A 619 38.38 23.75 0.95
N LEU A 620 37.24 23.11 1.24
CA LEU A 620 36.88 22.61 2.57
C LEU A 620 36.85 21.08 2.57
N ASN A 621 37.18 20.50 3.72
CA ASN A 621 36.87 19.12 4.08
C ASN A 621 35.45 19.05 4.65
N VAL A 622 34.52 18.55 3.85
CA VAL A 622 33.11 18.38 4.23
C VAL A 622 32.84 16.93 4.56
N VAL A 623 32.42 16.65 5.81
CA VAL A 623 32.01 15.30 6.22
C VAL A 623 30.50 15.28 6.42
N MET A 624 29.81 14.32 5.80
CA MET A 624 28.37 14.15 5.88
C MET A 624 28.04 12.83 6.58
N ILE A 625 27.32 12.85 7.71
CA ILE A 625 26.91 11.65 8.44
C ILE A 625 25.47 11.30 8.10
N GLN A 626 25.25 10.09 7.57
CA GLN A 626 23.91 9.58 7.27
C GLN A 626 23.21 8.97 8.48
N CYS A 627 21.89 8.89 8.41
CA CYS A 627 21.01 8.23 9.38
C CYS A 627 21.07 8.83 10.79
N VAL A 628 21.29 10.15 10.91
CA VAL A 628 21.33 10.84 12.21
C VAL A 628 19.90 10.94 12.75
N GLY A 629 19.66 10.40 13.95
CA GLY A 629 18.33 10.33 14.56
C GLY A 629 17.34 9.31 13.95
N CYS A 630 17.72 8.45 13.01
CA CYS A 630 16.81 7.42 12.46
C CYS A 630 17.52 6.06 12.24
N ARG A 631 16.75 5.01 11.95
CA ARG A 631 17.23 3.60 11.90
C ARG A 631 17.96 3.18 13.18
N ASN A 632 17.42 3.61 14.31
CA ASN A 632 17.87 3.30 15.67
C ASN A 632 16.69 2.80 16.51
N GLU A 633 16.93 2.45 17.78
CA GLU A 633 15.90 1.88 18.67
C GLU A 633 14.72 2.84 18.92
N GLU A 634 14.98 4.14 19.02
CA GLU A 634 13.95 5.16 19.28
C GLU A 634 13.10 5.44 18.02
N ARG A 635 13.74 5.49 16.85
CA ARG A 635 13.13 5.81 15.56
C ARG A 635 13.53 4.75 14.54
N ASN A 636 12.85 3.61 14.64
CA ASN A 636 13.12 2.43 13.83
C ASN A 636 12.46 2.49 12.44
N TYR A 637 12.77 3.55 11.71
CA TYR A 637 12.35 3.78 10.33
C TYR A 637 13.40 4.58 9.56
N CYS A 638 13.25 4.64 8.25
CA CYS A 638 14.13 5.40 7.36
C CYS A 638 13.52 6.74 7.01
N SER A 639 14.23 7.84 7.18
CA SER A 639 13.68 9.15 6.79
C SER A 639 13.59 9.40 5.29
N ARG A 640 13.92 8.41 4.44
CA ARG A 640 13.75 8.33 2.98
C ARG A 640 14.52 9.38 2.15
N VAL A 641 14.48 10.64 2.54
CA VAL A 641 15.01 11.79 1.79
C VAL A 641 16.50 12.09 2.06
N CYS A 642 17.05 11.62 3.19
CA CYS A 642 18.37 12.01 3.69
C CYS A 642 19.54 11.68 2.74
N CYS A 643 19.52 10.48 2.14
CA CYS A 643 20.54 10.06 1.17
C CYS A 643 20.52 10.96 -0.08
N GLY A 644 19.34 11.13 -0.71
CA GLY A 644 19.20 11.99 -1.88
C GLY A 644 19.55 13.45 -1.61
N HIS A 645 19.18 13.97 -0.43
CA HIS A 645 19.54 15.34 -0.03
C HIS A 645 21.06 15.52 0.08
N SER A 646 21.75 14.54 0.68
CA SER A 646 23.20 14.59 0.81
C SER A 646 23.91 14.56 -0.54
N ILE A 647 23.44 13.70 -1.46
CA ILE A 647 23.97 13.64 -2.83
C ILE A 647 23.74 14.97 -3.57
N LYS A 648 22.53 15.55 -3.47
CA LYS A 648 22.21 16.85 -4.06
C LYS A 648 23.18 17.93 -3.59
N ASN A 649 23.36 18.05 -2.27
CA ASN A 649 24.22 19.08 -1.70
C ASN A 649 25.70 18.82 -2.04
N ALA A 650 26.15 17.57 -2.03
CA ALA A 650 27.52 17.22 -2.44
C ALA A 650 27.80 17.59 -3.91
N LEU A 651 26.87 17.31 -4.82
CA LEU A 651 26.98 17.69 -6.23
C LEU A 651 27.02 19.21 -6.40
N LYS A 652 26.16 19.95 -5.69
CA LYS A 652 26.16 21.42 -5.70
C LYS A 652 27.48 22.01 -5.18
N LEU A 653 28.03 21.46 -4.09
CA LEU A 653 29.33 21.87 -3.58
C LEU A 653 30.45 21.60 -4.58
N LYS A 654 30.43 20.45 -5.27
CA LYS A 654 31.40 20.15 -6.35
C LYS A 654 31.25 21.05 -7.57
N GLU A 655 30.03 21.52 -7.87
CA GLU A 655 29.79 22.53 -8.92
C GLU A 655 30.41 23.88 -8.52
N MET A 656 30.28 24.28 -7.25
CA MET A 656 30.85 25.53 -6.73
C MET A 656 32.39 25.47 -6.67
N ASN A 657 32.94 24.38 -6.13
CA ASN A 657 34.37 24.15 -6.06
C ASN A 657 34.72 22.65 -6.26
N PRO A 658 35.21 22.27 -7.45
CA PRO A 658 35.59 20.89 -7.74
C PRO A 658 36.69 20.31 -6.83
N LYS A 659 37.48 21.17 -6.17
CA LYS A 659 38.59 20.79 -5.29
C LYS A 659 38.15 20.47 -3.85
N MET A 660 36.88 20.65 -3.50
CA MET A 660 36.37 20.28 -2.17
C MET A 660 36.53 18.78 -1.92
N ASP A 661 36.96 18.42 -0.71
CA ASP A 661 37.02 17.04 -0.26
C ASP A 661 35.74 16.71 0.51
N ILE A 662 34.89 15.86 -0.09
CA ILE A 662 33.60 15.51 0.48
C ILE A 662 33.58 14.04 0.84
N TYR A 663 33.23 13.73 2.09
CA TYR A 663 33.10 12.39 2.64
C TYR A 663 31.65 12.16 3.07
N VAL A 664 31.05 11.06 2.66
CA VAL A 664 29.69 10.67 3.05
C VAL A 664 29.79 9.36 3.83
N LEU A 665 29.54 9.43 5.14
CA LEU A 665 29.57 8.29 6.06
C LEU A 665 28.18 7.65 6.09
N TYR A 666 28.05 6.39 5.68
CA TYR A 666 26.75 5.74 5.46
C TYR A 666 26.69 4.27 5.87
N ARG A 667 25.47 3.73 6.03
CA ARG A 667 25.21 2.29 6.23
C ARG A 667 24.81 1.60 4.91
N ASP A 668 23.73 2.10 4.33
CA ASP A 668 23.17 1.73 3.03
C ASP A 668 22.83 2.99 2.25
N MET A 669 23.23 3.07 0.99
CA MET A 669 22.85 4.21 0.15
C MET A 669 21.48 3.94 -0.48
N ARG A 670 20.46 4.72 -0.08
CA ARG A 670 19.06 4.52 -0.49
C ARG A 670 18.62 5.47 -1.61
N THR A 671 19.44 5.62 -2.65
CA THR A 671 19.12 6.36 -3.89
C THR A 671 18.39 5.47 -4.89
N TYR A 672 17.11 5.18 -4.64
CA TYR A 672 16.29 4.26 -5.46
C TYR A 672 15.80 4.89 -6.79
N GLY A 673 15.29 4.05 -7.69
CA GLY A 673 14.85 4.52 -9.01
C GLY A 673 15.99 5.13 -9.81
N PHE A 674 15.69 6.23 -10.49
CA PHE A 674 16.65 7.03 -11.26
C PHE A 674 17.64 7.82 -10.38
N ALA A 675 17.39 7.92 -9.07
CA ALA A 675 18.31 8.60 -8.16
C ALA A 675 19.70 7.91 -8.07
N GLU A 676 19.79 6.65 -8.50
CA GLU A 676 21.05 5.90 -8.57
C GLU A 676 22.11 6.57 -9.44
N ASP A 677 21.70 7.22 -10.54
CA ASP A 677 22.65 7.86 -11.44
C ASP A 677 23.34 9.07 -10.78
N TYR A 678 22.62 9.84 -9.96
CA TYR A 678 23.21 10.94 -9.20
C TYR A 678 24.20 10.45 -8.13
N TYR A 679 23.92 9.30 -7.51
CA TYR A 679 24.87 8.67 -6.59
C TYR A 679 26.18 8.32 -7.32
N ARG A 680 26.07 7.74 -8.51
CA ARG A 680 27.23 7.44 -9.35
C ARG A 680 27.96 8.71 -9.79
N GLU A 681 27.22 9.73 -10.24
CA GLU A 681 27.80 11.02 -10.64
C GLU A 681 28.58 11.67 -9.49
N ALA A 682 28.07 11.61 -8.26
CA ALA A 682 28.77 12.12 -7.09
C ALA A 682 30.08 11.35 -6.85
N ALA A 683 30.06 10.01 -6.98
CA ALA A 683 31.27 9.20 -6.88
C ALA A 683 32.30 9.55 -7.98
N ASP A 684 31.85 9.72 -9.23
CA ASP A 684 32.70 10.11 -10.36
C ASP A 684 33.32 11.50 -10.17
N LYS A 685 32.64 12.39 -9.44
CA LYS A 685 33.15 13.72 -9.01
C LYS A 685 34.02 13.66 -7.75
N ASN A 686 34.54 12.48 -7.39
CA ASN A 686 35.44 12.26 -6.25
C ASN A 686 34.84 12.66 -4.89
N VAL A 687 33.54 12.38 -4.70
CA VAL A 687 32.92 12.30 -3.37
C VAL A 687 33.23 10.91 -2.80
N LYS A 688 33.81 10.85 -1.61
CA LYS A 688 34.19 9.60 -0.94
C LYS A 688 33.00 9.05 -0.16
N PHE A 689 32.69 7.77 -0.34
CA PHE A 689 31.61 7.11 0.39
C PHE A 689 32.21 6.07 1.34
N ILE A 690 32.19 6.34 2.64
CA ILE A 690 32.78 5.48 3.66
C ILE A 690 31.66 4.80 4.44
N ARG A 691 31.73 3.48 4.52
CA ARG A 691 30.68 2.68 5.17
C ARG A 691 30.99 2.46 6.64
N TYR A 692 29.98 2.55 7.49
CA TYR A 692 30.05 2.15 8.89
C TYR A 692 28.94 1.14 9.23
N GLU A 693 29.17 0.34 10.27
CA GLU A 693 28.17 -0.58 10.82
C GLU A 693 27.49 0.02 12.07
N PRO A 694 26.26 -0.37 12.41
CA PRO A 694 25.49 0.26 13.51
C PRO A 694 26.19 0.23 14.86
N ASP A 695 27.00 -0.81 15.10
CA ASP A 695 27.71 -1.04 16.36
C ASP A 695 29.05 -0.28 16.44
N ASP A 696 29.59 0.19 15.32
CA ASP A 696 30.81 1.02 15.25
C ASP A 696 30.53 2.30 14.46
N LYS A 697 29.73 3.17 15.09
CA LYS A 697 29.30 4.45 14.52
C LYS A 697 30.45 5.45 14.42
N PRO A 698 30.37 6.45 13.52
CA PRO A 698 31.32 7.56 13.52
C PRO A 698 31.38 8.25 14.89
N GLN A 699 32.55 8.72 15.27
CA GLN A 699 32.77 9.52 16.48
C GLN A 699 33.19 10.93 16.08
N VAL A 700 32.72 11.93 16.81
CA VAL A 700 33.00 13.35 16.51
C VAL A 700 33.49 14.01 17.79
N GLU A 701 34.67 14.62 17.70
CA GLU A 701 35.31 15.29 18.82
C GLU A 701 36.02 16.58 18.39
N ILE A 702 36.32 17.44 19.37
CA ILE A 702 37.15 18.63 19.16
C ILE A 702 38.54 18.32 19.72
N VAL A 703 39.54 18.39 18.86
CA VAL A 703 40.94 18.16 19.21
C VAL A 703 41.69 19.49 19.14
N GLU A 704 42.59 19.73 20.09
CA GLU A 704 43.53 20.86 20.04
C GLU A 704 44.90 20.38 19.59
N GLU A 705 45.28 20.72 18.35
CA GLU A 705 46.60 20.43 17.79
C GLU A 705 47.23 21.74 17.29
N GLY A 706 48.48 22.00 17.69
CA GLY A 706 49.22 23.20 17.25
C GLY A 706 48.57 24.54 17.63
N GLY A 707 47.69 24.57 18.65
CA GLY A 707 46.93 25.75 19.07
C GLY A 707 45.68 26.05 18.23
N GLN A 708 45.28 25.15 17.33
CA GLN A 708 44.04 25.25 16.55
C GLN A 708 43.00 24.22 17.02
N ARG A 709 41.73 24.62 17.03
CA ARG A 709 40.60 23.75 17.38
C ARG A 709 40.11 23.01 16.14
N ILE A 710 40.44 21.73 16.03
CA ILE A 710 40.11 20.87 14.91
C ILE A 710 38.86 20.07 15.24
N LEU A 711 37.89 20.01 14.31
CA LEU A 711 36.74 19.11 14.43
C LEU A 711 37.09 17.79 13.74
N ARG A 712 37.35 16.74 14.51
CA ARG A 712 37.81 15.45 13.99
C ARG A 712 36.67 14.45 13.98
N VAL A 713 36.52 13.74 12.86
CA VAL A 713 35.56 12.65 12.69
C VAL A 713 36.32 11.34 12.52
N THR A 714 36.07 10.40 13.43
CA THR A 714 36.70 9.08 13.42
C THR A 714 35.70 8.03 12.97
N VAL A 715 36.03 7.24 11.95
CA VAL A 715 35.13 6.23 11.38
C VAL A 715 35.90 4.96 11.00
N PRO A 716 35.37 3.76 11.23
CA PRO A 716 35.99 2.55 10.72
C PRO A 716 35.98 2.52 9.18
N ASP A 717 37.09 2.08 8.59
CA ASP A 717 37.14 1.71 7.18
C ASP A 717 37.24 0.18 7.04
N LEU A 718 36.15 -0.40 6.52
CA LEU A 718 36.02 -1.86 6.37
C LEU A 718 37.01 -2.45 5.36
N VAL A 719 37.57 -1.65 4.45
CA VAL A 719 38.51 -2.11 3.43
C VAL A 719 39.93 -2.13 3.98
N LEU A 720 40.32 -1.09 4.73
CA LEU A 720 41.64 -0.97 5.36
C LEU A 720 41.75 -1.76 6.67
N GLY A 721 40.63 -2.06 7.34
CA GLY A 721 40.63 -2.72 8.65
C GLY A 721 41.15 -1.80 9.77
N SER A 722 41.10 -0.49 9.57
CA SER A 722 41.58 0.53 10.52
C SER A 722 40.56 1.66 10.69
N LYS A 723 40.74 2.51 11.70
CA LYS A 723 39.93 3.72 11.88
C LYS A 723 40.58 4.89 11.13
N LEU A 724 39.77 5.59 10.33
CA LEU A 724 40.16 6.82 9.65
C LEU A 724 39.81 8.01 10.53
N GLU A 725 40.77 8.92 10.70
CA GLU A 725 40.57 10.23 11.30
C GLU A 725 40.49 11.28 10.19
N ILE A 726 39.38 12.00 10.15
CA ILE A 726 39.09 13.00 9.11
C ILE A 726 38.87 14.35 9.78
N ASP A 727 39.74 15.31 9.52
CA ASP A 727 39.61 16.68 9.99
C ASP A 727 38.58 17.43 9.13
N ALA A 728 37.44 17.76 9.73
CA ALA A 728 36.30 18.38 9.07
C ALA A 728 36.32 19.91 9.26
N ASP A 729 36.34 20.65 8.16
CA ASP A 729 36.05 22.08 8.18
C ASP A 729 34.55 22.32 8.33
N LEU A 730 33.73 21.39 7.83
CA LEU A 730 32.29 21.39 7.94
C LEU A 730 31.77 19.98 8.18
N LEU A 731 30.96 19.80 9.22
CA LEU A 731 30.27 18.55 9.51
C LEU A 731 28.77 18.72 9.25
N VAL A 732 28.20 17.81 8.46
CA VAL A 732 26.82 17.90 7.98
C VAL A 732 26.06 16.64 8.38
N LEU A 733 25.01 16.82 9.17
CA LEU A 733 24.19 15.76 9.71
C LEU A 733 22.96 15.57 8.83
N ALA A 734 22.80 14.38 8.26
CA ALA A 734 21.58 14.01 7.56
C ALA A 734 20.50 13.62 8.58
N ALA A 735 19.94 14.66 9.22
CA ALA A 735 18.98 14.56 10.29
C ALA A 735 17.68 13.88 9.84
N ALA A 736 17.07 13.15 10.77
CA ALA A 736 15.81 12.45 10.56
C ALA A 736 14.65 13.41 10.29
N VAL A 737 13.62 12.87 9.66
CA VAL A 737 12.30 13.50 9.58
C VAL A 737 11.42 12.90 10.67
N VAL A 738 10.77 13.75 11.46
CA VAL A 738 9.91 13.37 12.60
C VAL A 738 8.48 13.86 12.39
N PRO A 739 7.47 13.13 12.87
CA PRO A 739 6.09 13.60 12.81
C PRO A 739 5.89 14.80 13.73
N LEU A 740 4.86 15.61 13.44
CA LEU A 740 4.47 16.71 14.31
C LEU A 740 3.86 16.18 15.61
N GLU A 741 4.17 16.82 16.74
CA GLU A 741 3.56 16.51 18.03
C GLU A 741 2.03 16.68 18.02
N THR A 742 1.54 17.66 17.25
CA THR A 742 0.10 17.93 17.07
C THR A 742 -0.65 16.82 16.35
N ASN A 743 0.04 15.84 15.73
CA ASN A 743 -0.62 14.68 15.12
C ASN A 743 -1.43 13.89 16.15
N ALA A 744 -1.01 13.84 17.41
CA ALA A 744 -1.75 13.15 18.47
C ALA A 744 -3.12 13.78 18.75
N GLU A 745 -3.22 15.11 18.68
CA GLU A 745 -4.48 15.84 18.85
C GLU A 745 -5.38 15.65 17.63
N ILE A 746 -4.83 15.82 16.43
CA ILE A 746 -5.55 15.63 15.17
C ILE A 746 -6.08 14.20 15.03
N SER A 747 -5.28 13.20 15.45
CA SER A 747 -5.68 11.80 15.53
C SER A 747 -6.92 11.60 16.41
N ARG A 748 -6.96 12.25 17.58
CA ARG A 748 -8.13 12.19 18.48
C ARG A 748 -9.36 12.87 17.89
N PHE A 749 -9.20 14.05 17.29
CA PHE A 749 -10.32 14.80 16.71
C PHE A 749 -10.96 14.05 15.55
N PHE A 750 -10.17 13.56 14.59
CA PHE A 750 -10.69 12.83 13.42
C PHE A 750 -10.89 11.33 13.69
N LYS A 751 -10.60 10.84 14.91
CA LYS A 751 -10.67 9.43 15.29
C LYS A 751 -9.85 8.51 14.35
N VAL A 752 -8.68 8.97 13.92
CA VAL A 752 -7.77 8.25 13.02
C VAL A 752 -6.55 7.71 13.77
N SER A 753 -5.94 6.63 13.26
CA SER A 753 -4.84 5.94 13.96
C SER A 753 -3.47 6.52 13.60
N LEU A 754 -2.54 6.46 14.56
CA LEU A 754 -1.11 6.69 14.35
C LEU A 754 -0.37 5.35 14.41
N ASN A 755 0.72 5.23 13.67
CA ASN A 755 1.66 4.13 13.81
C ASN A 755 2.54 4.33 15.07
N PRO A 756 3.36 3.33 15.47
CA PRO A 756 4.22 3.44 16.65
C PRO A 756 5.22 4.61 16.63
N ASP A 757 5.52 5.17 15.46
CA ASP A 757 6.44 6.30 15.30
C ASP A 757 5.76 7.67 15.40
N GLY A 758 4.42 7.72 15.48
CA GLY A 758 3.64 8.97 15.51
C GLY A 758 3.21 9.51 14.15
N PHE A 759 3.46 8.80 13.04
CA PHE A 759 2.91 9.13 11.73
C PHE A 759 1.49 8.56 11.58
N PHE A 760 0.66 9.20 10.75
CA PHE A 760 -0.70 8.72 10.50
C PHE A 760 -0.72 7.38 9.78
N GLN A 761 -1.55 6.44 10.24
CA GLN A 761 -1.70 5.11 9.66
C GLN A 761 -2.85 5.08 8.63
N GLU A 762 -2.53 4.68 7.41
CA GLU A 762 -3.49 4.46 6.34
C GLU A 762 -4.40 3.24 6.59
N ALA A 763 -5.55 3.18 5.91
CA ALA A 763 -6.52 2.10 6.02
C ALA A 763 -5.93 0.75 5.61
N HIS A 764 -5.15 0.74 4.52
CA HIS A 764 -4.45 -0.46 4.05
C HIS A 764 -3.28 -0.08 3.16
N VAL A 765 -2.07 -0.50 3.54
CA VAL A 765 -0.78 -0.14 2.89
C VAL A 765 -0.80 -0.23 1.37
N LYS A 766 -1.42 -1.28 0.80
CA LYS A 766 -1.55 -1.47 -0.66
C LYS A 766 -2.84 -0.86 -1.23
N LEU A 767 -4.00 -1.38 -0.84
CA LEU A 767 -5.28 -1.09 -1.48
C LEU A 767 -5.82 0.32 -1.24
N ARG A 768 -5.49 0.94 -0.09
CA ARG A 768 -6.04 2.24 0.33
C ARG A 768 -4.95 3.08 1.02
N PRO A 769 -3.88 3.47 0.28
CA PRO A 769 -2.68 4.10 0.85
C PRO A 769 -2.85 5.58 1.23
N VAL A 770 -3.98 6.20 0.86
CA VAL A 770 -4.31 7.61 1.15
C VAL A 770 -5.63 7.76 1.90
N ASP A 771 -6.30 6.66 2.23
CA ASP A 771 -7.54 6.68 3.00
C ASP A 771 -7.21 6.37 4.46
N PHE A 772 -7.99 6.90 5.40
CA PHE A 772 -8.06 6.36 6.75
C PHE A 772 -9.10 5.23 6.86
N ALA A 773 -9.01 4.45 7.92
CA ALA A 773 -10.08 3.51 8.27
C ALA A 773 -11.40 4.23 8.57
N ALA A 774 -11.33 5.46 9.11
CA ALA A 774 -12.46 6.36 9.22
C ALA A 774 -12.85 6.88 7.82
N GLU A 775 -14.11 6.66 7.44
CA GLU A 775 -14.62 7.10 6.15
C GLU A 775 -14.72 8.63 6.05
N GLY A 776 -14.53 9.17 4.84
CA GLY A 776 -14.55 10.62 4.61
C GLY A 776 -13.29 11.36 5.06
N VAL A 777 -12.31 10.67 5.66
CA VAL A 777 -11.03 11.26 6.05
C VAL A 777 -9.89 10.63 5.22
N PHE A 778 -9.07 11.48 4.62
CA PHE A 778 -7.96 11.10 3.74
C PHE A 778 -6.63 11.68 4.24
N LEU A 779 -5.54 11.20 3.68
CA LEU A 779 -4.18 11.48 4.13
C LEU A 779 -3.25 11.71 2.95
N CYS A 780 -2.44 12.77 3.01
CA CYS A 780 -1.39 13.00 2.01
C CYS A 780 -0.14 13.68 2.59
N GLY A 781 0.96 13.61 1.83
CA GLY A 781 2.21 14.27 2.15
C GLY A 781 2.96 13.65 3.32
N MET A 782 3.82 14.44 3.97
CA MET A 782 4.73 13.93 4.99
C MET A 782 4.04 13.56 6.31
N ALA A 783 2.77 13.95 6.49
CA ALA A 783 1.92 13.48 7.59
C ALA A 783 1.79 11.95 7.63
N HIS A 784 1.85 11.32 6.44
CA HIS A 784 1.79 9.87 6.28
C HIS A 784 3.10 9.17 6.61
N TYR A 785 4.22 9.73 6.13
CA TYR A 785 5.59 9.22 6.23
C TYR A 785 6.55 10.15 5.46
N PRO A 786 7.86 10.24 5.79
CA PRO A 786 8.83 11.01 5.00
C PRO A 786 8.83 10.58 3.52
N LYS A 787 8.91 11.53 2.59
CA LYS A 787 8.86 11.31 1.14
C LYS A 787 9.38 12.51 0.36
N HIS A 788 9.76 12.31 -0.90
CA HIS A 788 10.24 13.38 -1.78
C HIS A 788 9.08 14.30 -2.23
N LEU A 789 9.44 15.44 -2.84
CA LEU A 789 8.47 16.45 -3.29
C LEU A 789 7.52 15.89 -4.36
N SER A 790 8.04 15.20 -5.37
CA SER A 790 7.25 14.57 -6.43
C SER A 790 6.28 13.51 -5.89
N GLU A 791 6.73 12.68 -4.95
CA GLU A 791 5.92 11.68 -4.25
C GLU A 791 4.82 12.35 -3.39
N THR A 792 5.13 13.49 -2.76
CA THR A 792 4.17 14.30 -2.01
C THR A 792 3.05 14.83 -2.90
N ILE A 793 3.42 15.38 -4.07
CA ILE A 793 2.47 15.91 -5.06
C ILE A 793 1.59 14.77 -5.60
N ASN A 794 2.19 13.63 -5.94
CA ASN A 794 1.47 12.44 -6.40
C ASN A 794 0.43 11.97 -5.36
N GLN A 795 0.85 11.87 -4.09
CA GLN A 795 -0.06 11.49 -2.98
C GLN A 795 -1.16 12.52 -2.74
N ALA A 796 -0.89 13.81 -2.93
CA ALA A 796 -1.88 14.87 -2.80
C ALA A 796 -2.98 14.79 -3.89
N TYR A 797 -2.62 14.52 -5.14
CA TYR A 797 -3.60 14.22 -6.19
C TYR A 797 -4.36 12.93 -5.89
N GLY A 798 -3.66 11.88 -5.43
CA GLY A 798 -4.29 10.62 -5.03
C GLY A 798 -5.37 10.81 -3.95
N ALA A 799 -5.07 11.55 -2.88
CA ALA A 799 -6.04 11.86 -1.83
C ALA A 799 -7.23 12.68 -2.36
N ALA A 800 -6.99 13.65 -3.25
CA ALA A 800 -8.06 14.43 -3.88
C ALA A 800 -8.98 13.55 -4.76
N GLY A 801 -8.41 12.65 -5.59
CA GLY A 801 -9.19 11.73 -6.41
C GLY A 801 -10.06 10.80 -5.57
N ARG A 802 -9.51 10.27 -4.47
CA ARG A 802 -10.27 9.46 -3.51
C ARG A 802 -11.36 10.26 -2.79
N ALA A 803 -11.09 11.50 -2.37
CA ALA A 803 -12.08 12.36 -1.73
C ALA A 803 -13.27 12.70 -2.64
N VAL A 804 -13.01 12.87 -3.94
CA VAL A 804 -14.04 13.19 -4.94
C VAL A 804 -15.05 12.06 -5.11
N THR A 805 -14.67 10.80 -4.86
CA THR A 805 -15.61 9.67 -4.88
C THR A 805 -16.77 9.81 -3.87
N ILE A 806 -16.60 10.65 -2.85
CA ILE A 806 -17.64 11.02 -1.88
C ILE A 806 -18.30 12.33 -2.30
N LEU A 807 -17.52 13.40 -2.51
CA LEU A 807 -18.06 14.73 -2.81
C LEU A 807 -18.92 14.79 -4.09
N SER A 808 -18.62 13.95 -5.07
CA SER A 808 -19.38 13.85 -6.33
C SER A 808 -20.76 13.22 -6.17
N LYS A 809 -21.04 12.52 -5.07
CA LYS A 809 -22.34 11.90 -4.81
C LYS A 809 -23.25 12.84 -4.05
N ASP A 810 -24.55 12.83 -4.35
CA ASP A 810 -25.51 13.69 -3.64
C ASP A 810 -25.83 13.21 -2.23
N SER A 811 -25.71 11.89 -2.01
CA SER A 811 -25.85 11.27 -0.71
C SER A 811 -24.78 10.21 -0.45
N VAL A 812 -24.55 9.93 0.83
CA VAL A 812 -23.89 8.72 1.29
C VAL A 812 -24.87 7.85 2.03
N THR A 813 -24.77 6.55 1.81
CA THR A 813 -25.62 5.55 2.44
C THR A 813 -25.06 5.20 3.81
N ALA A 814 -25.79 5.54 4.87
CA ALA A 814 -25.44 5.19 6.24
C ALA A 814 -25.96 3.81 6.62
N SER A 815 -25.20 3.10 7.46
CA SER A 815 -25.57 1.75 7.88
C SER A 815 -26.88 1.75 8.68
N GLY A 816 -27.71 0.74 8.43
CA GLY A 816 -28.91 0.46 9.24
C GLY A 816 -28.62 -0.15 10.61
N ALA A 817 -27.36 -0.50 10.92
CA ALA A 817 -26.92 -1.07 12.20
C ALA A 817 -26.77 0.02 13.29
N VAL A 818 -27.88 0.69 13.59
CA VAL A 818 -27.97 1.75 14.60
C VAL A 818 -28.72 1.25 15.85
N SER A 819 -28.57 1.96 16.97
CA SER A 819 -29.29 1.63 18.20
C SER A 819 -30.76 2.06 18.11
N GLU A 820 -31.67 1.27 18.70
CA GLU A 820 -33.09 1.56 18.77
C GLU A 820 -33.62 1.28 20.17
N VAL A 821 -34.57 2.12 20.62
CA VAL A 821 -35.17 2.04 21.95
C VAL A 821 -36.56 1.43 21.85
N ASN A 822 -36.80 0.37 22.61
CA ASN A 822 -38.15 -0.07 22.96
C ASN A 822 -38.71 0.84 24.07
N GLU A 823 -39.67 1.70 23.70
CA GLU A 823 -40.27 2.69 24.59
C GLU A 823 -40.97 2.04 25.81
N ASN A 824 -41.48 0.82 25.68
CA ASN A 824 -42.17 0.12 26.76
C ASN A 824 -41.20 -0.29 27.89
N ASP A 825 -39.98 -0.68 27.54
CA ASP A 825 -38.98 -1.16 28.49
C ASP A 825 -38.09 -0.03 29.03
N CYS A 826 -38.15 1.15 28.39
CA CYS A 826 -37.32 2.29 28.75
C CYS A 826 -37.84 2.97 30.04
N VAL A 827 -37.02 2.93 31.09
CA VAL A 827 -37.31 3.56 32.40
C VAL A 827 -36.75 4.98 32.55
N SER A 828 -36.28 5.57 31.45
CA SER A 828 -35.83 6.97 31.39
C SER A 828 -34.71 7.34 32.38
N CYS A 829 -33.81 6.39 32.66
CA CYS A 829 -32.69 6.56 33.58
C CYS A 829 -31.56 7.45 33.06
N GLY A 830 -31.51 7.72 31.74
CA GLY A 830 -30.54 8.63 31.12
C GLY A 830 -29.12 8.07 30.93
N VAL A 831 -28.86 6.83 31.36
CA VAL A 831 -27.54 6.19 31.24
C VAL A 831 -27.08 6.14 29.79
N CYS A 832 -27.96 5.73 28.86
CA CYS A 832 -27.67 5.66 27.43
C CYS A 832 -27.23 7.02 26.85
N ILE A 833 -27.84 8.12 27.28
CA ILE A 833 -27.48 9.49 26.87
C ILE A 833 -26.07 9.83 27.39
N SER A 834 -25.80 9.55 28.67
CA SER A 834 -24.52 9.92 29.30
C SER A 834 -23.29 9.22 28.70
N VAL A 835 -23.47 8.04 28.10
CA VAL A 835 -22.38 7.26 27.49
C VAL A 835 -22.25 7.44 25.98
N CYS A 836 -23.21 8.12 25.34
CA CYS A 836 -23.22 8.32 23.89
C CYS A 836 -22.21 9.39 23.47
N LYS A 837 -21.12 8.98 22.81
CA LYS A 837 -20.04 9.90 22.39
C LYS A 837 -20.42 10.81 21.21
N CYS A 838 -21.36 10.39 20.38
CA CYS A 838 -21.84 11.15 19.24
C CYS A 838 -23.10 11.99 19.56
N SER A 839 -23.52 12.03 20.83
CA SER A 839 -24.72 12.76 21.28
C SER A 839 -25.97 12.42 20.46
N ALA A 840 -26.08 11.18 19.98
CA ALA A 840 -27.18 10.71 19.15
C ALA A 840 -28.46 10.43 19.96
N ILE A 841 -28.38 10.37 21.29
CA ILE A 841 -29.50 9.96 22.13
C ILE A 841 -29.98 11.14 22.96
N GLU A 842 -31.28 11.40 22.91
CA GLU A 842 -31.94 12.42 23.72
C GLU A 842 -33.24 11.89 24.31
N PHE A 843 -33.85 12.65 25.22
CA PHE A 843 -35.20 12.35 25.67
C PHE A 843 -36.22 13.05 24.79
N ARG A 844 -37.25 12.32 24.37
CA ARG A 844 -38.43 12.86 23.69
C ARG A 844 -39.70 12.47 24.41
N ASP A 845 -40.71 13.32 24.29
CA ASP A 845 -42.06 13.01 24.76
C ASP A 845 -42.72 12.02 23.78
N THR A 846 -43.15 10.89 24.31
CA THR A 846 -43.86 9.82 23.57
C THR A 846 -45.21 9.56 24.26
N PRO A 847 -46.15 8.85 23.61
CA PRO A 847 -47.40 8.44 24.27
C PRO A 847 -47.18 7.61 25.56
N GLN A 848 -46.02 6.97 25.72
CA GLN A 848 -45.59 6.16 26.85
C GLN A 848 -44.83 6.98 27.91
N GLY A 849 -44.79 8.31 27.76
CA GLY A 849 -44.07 9.25 28.61
C GLY A 849 -42.77 9.75 27.99
N LYS A 850 -41.92 10.39 28.79
CA LYS A 850 -40.63 10.88 28.32
C LYS A 850 -39.66 9.71 28.17
N LYS A 851 -39.27 9.34 26.94
CA LYS A 851 -38.46 8.15 26.64
C LYS A 851 -37.19 8.53 25.90
N ALA A 852 -36.16 7.68 26.01
CA ALA A 852 -34.95 7.85 25.23
C ALA A 852 -35.26 7.60 23.75
N TRP A 853 -34.71 8.44 22.88
CA TRP A 853 -34.87 8.35 21.43
C TRP A 853 -33.48 8.49 20.78
N VAL A 854 -33.22 7.69 19.75
CA VAL A 854 -31.94 7.67 19.03
C VAL A 854 -32.11 8.35 17.68
N ASN A 855 -31.27 9.34 17.43
CA ASN A 855 -31.06 9.88 16.10
C ASN A 855 -30.22 8.90 15.29
N SER A 856 -30.87 8.11 14.43
CA SER A 856 -30.22 7.14 13.56
C SER A 856 -29.12 7.73 12.67
N VAL A 857 -29.19 9.04 12.36
CA VAL A 857 -28.20 9.74 11.53
C VAL A 857 -26.88 9.96 12.29
N LEU A 858 -26.97 10.25 13.59
CA LEU A 858 -25.79 10.52 14.43
C LEU A 858 -25.24 9.25 15.08
N CYS A 859 -26.03 8.18 15.15
CA CYS A 859 -25.64 6.94 15.81
C CYS A 859 -24.53 6.21 15.03
N GLU A 860 -23.31 6.20 15.57
CA GLU A 860 -22.17 5.48 14.98
C GLU A 860 -22.24 3.95 15.15
N GLY A 861 -23.22 3.44 15.90
CA GLY A 861 -23.44 1.99 16.07
C GLY A 861 -22.43 1.31 16.98
N ASP A 862 -21.83 2.02 17.94
CA ASP A 862 -20.79 1.49 18.83
C ASP A 862 -21.29 0.47 19.89
N GLY A 863 -22.60 0.46 20.17
CA GLY A 863 -23.25 -0.45 21.13
C GLY A 863 -22.99 -0.13 22.61
N LEU A 864 -22.31 0.98 22.95
CA LEU A 864 -22.01 1.33 24.36
C LEU A 864 -23.29 1.58 25.16
N CYS A 865 -24.29 2.20 24.54
CA CYS A 865 -25.58 2.46 25.17
C CYS A 865 -26.37 1.18 25.45
N THR A 866 -26.33 0.20 24.54
CA THR A 866 -26.92 -1.15 24.70
C THR A 866 -26.29 -1.86 25.90
N ALA A 867 -24.95 -1.95 25.93
CA ALA A 867 -24.22 -2.64 27.00
C ALA A 867 -24.42 -2.02 28.40
N LYS A 868 -24.84 -0.75 28.49
CA LYS A 868 -25.09 -0.04 29.75
C LYS A 868 -26.56 0.07 30.12
N CYS A 869 -27.47 -0.36 29.26
CA CYS A 869 -28.90 -0.29 29.55
C CYS A 869 -29.27 -1.29 30.65
N PRO A 870 -29.77 -0.84 31.81
CA PRO A 870 -30.10 -1.76 32.91
C PRO A 870 -31.34 -2.61 32.61
N THR A 871 -32.18 -2.19 31.66
CA THR A 871 -33.44 -2.88 31.33
C THR A 871 -33.40 -3.60 29.98
N GLY A 872 -32.30 -3.50 29.24
CA GLY A 872 -32.21 -4.01 27.85
C GLY A 872 -33.07 -3.25 26.84
N ALA A 873 -33.67 -2.12 27.23
CA ALA A 873 -34.60 -1.35 26.41
C ALA A 873 -34.00 -0.70 25.17
N ILE A 874 -32.68 -0.50 25.12
CA ILE A 874 -31.98 -0.03 23.92
C ILE A 874 -31.11 -1.17 23.40
N GLN A 875 -31.24 -1.47 22.12
CA GLN A 875 -30.56 -2.57 21.44
C GLN A 875 -29.86 -2.06 20.18
N LEU A 876 -28.67 -2.58 19.90
CA LEU A 876 -27.95 -2.26 18.67
C LEU A 876 -28.49 -3.19 17.56
N LYS A 877 -29.14 -2.63 16.54
CA LYS A 877 -29.61 -3.44 15.39
C LYS A 877 -28.42 -4.14 14.76
N HIS A 878 -28.65 -5.36 14.27
CA HIS A 878 -27.62 -6.28 13.78
C HIS A 878 -26.75 -6.92 14.89
N PHE A 879 -26.69 -6.37 16.10
CA PHE A 879 -25.91 -6.91 17.22
C PHE A 879 -26.74 -6.93 18.50
N THR A 880 -27.95 -7.48 18.41
CA THR A 880 -28.84 -7.58 19.57
C THR A 880 -28.33 -8.63 20.55
N ASP A 881 -28.77 -8.55 21.81
CA ASP A 881 -28.40 -9.56 22.81
C ASP A 881 -28.81 -10.97 22.36
N GLU A 882 -29.94 -11.12 21.67
CA GLU A 882 -30.38 -12.40 21.11
C GLU A 882 -29.42 -12.94 20.03
N ASP A 883 -28.92 -12.06 19.16
CA ASP A 883 -27.96 -12.41 18.11
C ASP A 883 -26.65 -12.92 18.72
N LEU A 884 -26.13 -12.19 19.72
CA LEU A 884 -24.86 -12.49 20.38
C LEU A 884 -24.95 -13.72 21.27
N VAL A 885 -26.02 -13.87 22.07
CA VAL A 885 -26.23 -15.06 22.91
C VAL A 885 -26.40 -16.31 22.04
N ALA A 886 -27.13 -16.23 20.92
CA ALA A 886 -27.24 -17.36 20.00
C ALA A 886 -25.87 -17.79 19.43
N GLN A 887 -25.00 -16.82 19.15
CA GLN A 887 -23.63 -17.07 18.69
C GLN A 887 -22.78 -17.73 19.79
N ILE A 888 -22.87 -17.24 21.04
CA ILE A 888 -22.14 -17.79 22.19
C ILE A 888 -22.62 -19.20 22.53
N ASP A 889 -23.94 -19.43 22.61
CA ASP A 889 -24.51 -20.74 22.87
C ASP A 889 -24.07 -21.76 21.82
N ALA A 890 -24.00 -21.35 20.55
CA ALA A 890 -23.51 -22.20 19.47
C ALA A 890 -22.00 -22.51 19.58
N ALA A 891 -21.21 -21.65 20.22
CA ALA A 891 -19.81 -21.93 20.51
C ALA A 891 -19.65 -22.98 21.63
N LEU A 892 -20.56 -22.98 22.62
CA LEU A 892 -20.48 -23.80 23.82
C LEU A 892 -21.20 -25.15 23.73
N ARG A 893 -21.99 -25.40 22.68
CA ARG A 893 -22.60 -26.70 22.44
C ARG A 893 -21.54 -27.73 22.06
N GLU A 894 -21.27 -28.66 22.97
CA GLU A 894 -20.78 -29.98 22.61
C GLU A 894 -21.94 -30.75 21.95
N ASP A 895 -21.65 -31.43 20.85
CA ASP A 895 -22.65 -32.10 19.99
C ASP A 895 -23.52 -33.13 20.74
#